data_AF-A0A7C1NU38-F1
#
_entry.id   AF-A0A7C1NU38-F1
#
_cell.length_a   1.000
_cell.length_b   1.000
_cell.length_c   1.000
_cell.angle_alpha   90.00
_cell.angle_beta   90.00
_cell.angle_gamma   90.00
#
_symmetry.space_group_name_H-M   'P 1'
#
loop_
_entity.id
_entity.type
_entity.pdbx_description
1 polymer ?
#
loop_
_entity_poly.entity_id
_entity_poly.type
_entity_poly.pdbx_seq_one_letter_code
_entity_poly.pdbx_strand_id
1 'polypeptide(L)'
;MSNKRMLGWLLVVLAVPVFAASPVISAQKVHYHWAPTAFHAEPCTRTDCDQSTVWQPGGAHPQIIGGGTDGNWVSYPPPSSNADRMCSANVYDIEHNMMYMIGGDPSGGYGVAYNQRFNPVTNTWTNMADMPGQRTWLDGEGSYCRHLNKIYIAGGYNGSANNNMWEYDIATNTWATKATMSSATLAYGSCIWNDSLIYILGGAGPSLSGSNVVQVYNVNRNTWATATSMPAAGDMGSACLVGDTIYITNMYDRQSGVLWTTGRKGVINSSNPLSITWSNLPTQLDPLGFNGGTVELGGWVYRLGGFASLSGGAHKRGWRFKPSTGQFETLPWLPSPPSTGVARCNFLCGWEASNELAKVAGDDNGDWGTPNNTYYRNQFTPPHDVGVSAILEPPSPNVQNGVTVTPKVKVKNYGLNAEGNFAVNFKIDSAGVTIYEDGALVDSVYPGEEVEVEFSIPWTPNCALWSGYTVTSYTVLDGDAIAANDTIHMYMLYTLDTIYSYRSSSTPSIDGYIAPGEWDDAYYVNASNFWGWGGTPYPPNAAKAWFKHDGNYLYAAFAMPLATTRDLGDQIGFYLDENNDGQWATDNSEGNYWYWVNGSGVDEVLYRPITPSGPGTQGVAPGAQSVTGVFNGYLVFETKTPFGVLPYQLNMNPAGDTAHLWFFEMDNNRFFGWWNAGMPADSWLVPSWYGTIIFKTLQSGDVGVKSIDAPAYGQPGNPVTPKATWKNYGTTAMNFTAWYLIDDPSGTRVYAESQSGSLAGGAEIQFTFPNYTPTAEGQYAVKCSTVAGGDVNPANDIKQGSFRVSSGPPVQPGWKEMASILNQVKDGGFLVYNEENGLVYAARGYKSGDFYQYDPNADTMGAWTALAPAPSIIGKGGNGCYGGGYVYVMHGQNTAKFSRYNIAANSWEALPDIPAWTSGKNPKGGGDLVYAVVEDVPYVYLLKGYKQDFGRFNVQTSTWESLPAAPAGAKPKWDKGSWMVYDGANTIYAHKAKYSELWTFDVTTGQWGSASLPGIPTASSKTGKNKKPKDGSDGAYFQGYLFALKGGNTCELWRDDVAGGTGWTELDLMPEVGSTGKKKRVKAGGSFISAGNWIFYALKGGKTSEFWRYVAEPPAFASAPERSGVMAEQTGSARFGFTLTPNPLVKGYGMLSYSVPQAGEAKVKVFDVTGRTVAEFGFVAQGTGTKSLDLRNLSAGIYLVKFEAAGRSASQKLIVQ
;
A
#
# COMPACT_ATOMS: atom_id res chain seq x y z
N MET A 1 -56.05 -27.93 48.95
CA MET A 1 -56.55 -28.99 49.85
C MET A 1 -55.77 -30.28 49.55
N SER A 2 -55.56 -31.16 50.54
CA SER A 2 -55.45 -32.65 50.47
C SER A 2 -54.97 -33.36 49.17
N ASN A 3 -54.19 -34.44 49.16
CA ASN A 3 -53.38 -35.18 50.16
C ASN A 3 -52.76 -36.41 49.42
N LYS A 4 -51.52 -36.83 49.72
CA LYS A 4 -51.03 -38.25 49.63
C LYS A 4 -51.08 -38.95 48.23
N ARG A 5 -50.47 -40.13 47.99
CA ARG A 5 -49.15 -40.76 48.27
C ARG A 5 -49.14 -42.11 47.51
N MET A 6 -47.96 -42.64 47.15
CA MET A 6 -47.67 -44.07 46.85
C MET A 6 -48.32 -44.70 45.60
N LEU A 7 -47.84 -45.81 45.02
CA LEU A 7 -46.47 -46.34 44.78
C LEU A 7 -46.64 -47.52 43.77
N GLY A 8 -45.73 -47.74 42.81
CA GLY A 8 -45.86 -48.80 41.79
C GLY A 8 -44.53 -49.17 41.12
N TRP A 9 -44.43 -50.36 40.53
CA TRP A 9 -43.14 -51.07 40.33
C TRP A 9 -43.14 -52.10 39.18
N LEU A 10 -42.19 -51.99 38.24
CA LEU A 10 -41.38 -53.05 37.54
C LEU A 10 -40.56 -52.36 36.42
N LEU A 11 -39.23 -52.21 36.47
CA LEU A 11 -38.12 -53.18 36.26
C LEU A 11 -38.16 -53.96 34.92
N VAL A 12 -37.11 -53.90 34.08
CA VAL A 12 -35.93 -54.81 34.00
C VAL A 12 -34.96 -54.22 32.92
N VAL A 13 -33.61 -54.25 32.91
CA VAL A 13 -32.48 -54.63 33.81
C VAL A 13 -31.14 -54.08 33.20
N LEU A 14 -29.99 -54.18 33.91
CA LEU A 14 -28.61 -53.77 33.51
C LEU A 14 -28.36 -52.24 33.44
N ALA A 15 -27.12 -51.70 33.52
CA ALA A 15 -25.78 -52.29 33.67
C ALA A 15 -24.98 -51.70 34.88
N VAL A 16 -23.64 -51.82 34.89
CA VAL A 16 -22.74 -51.69 36.09
C VAL A 16 -21.33 -51.20 35.66
N PRO A 17 -20.41 -50.63 36.48
CA PRO A 17 -20.47 -49.79 37.71
C PRO A 17 -19.71 -48.42 37.59
N VAL A 18 -19.64 -47.60 38.66
CA VAL A 18 -18.38 -47.11 39.31
C VAL A 18 -18.65 -45.98 40.35
N PHE A 19 -18.03 -46.16 41.53
CA PHE A 19 -17.71 -45.26 42.67
C PHE A 19 -18.31 -43.84 42.82
N ALA A 20 -18.73 -43.55 44.06
CA ALA A 20 -19.16 -42.22 44.54
C ALA A 20 -18.10 -41.56 45.43
N ALA A 21 -18.05 -40.22 45.39
CA ALA A 21 -17.42 -39.37 46.40
C ALA A 21 -18.44 -38.27 46.84
N SER A 22 -18.44 -37.93 48.12
CA SER A 22 -19.47 -37.07 48.74
C SER A 22 -19.15 -35.58 48.61
N PRO A 23 -20.18 -34.72 48.66
CA PRO A 23 -20.11 -33.42 49.32
C PRO A 23 -21.18 -33.27 50.42
N VAL A 24 -20.98 -32.25 51.29
CA VAL A 24 -21.98 -31.41 52.01
C VAL A 24 -21.52 -31.09 53.44
N ILE A 25 -21.53 -29.78 53.76
CA ILE A 25 -21.92 -29.07 55.01
C ILE A 25 -21.37 -27.63 54.78
N SER A 26 -22.16 -26.67 54.33
CA SER A 26 -23.24 -25.90 55.00
C SER A 26 -22.73 -24.77 55.90
N ALA A 27 -23.31 -23.58 55.71
CA ALA A 27 -22.91 -22.33 56.34
C ALA A 27 -23.54 -22.11 57.73
N GLN A 28 -22.90 -21.27 58.56
CA GLN A 28 -23.58 -20.56 59.65
C GLN A 28 -23.16 -19.09 59.74
N LYS A 29 -24.16 -18.22 59.94
CA LYS A 29 -23.99 -16.82 60.35
C LYS A 29 -23.68 -16.74 61.85
N VAL A 30 -22.91 -15.73 62.25
CA VAL A 30 -23.01 -15.14 63.59
C VAL A 30 -23.01 -13.61 63.44
N HIS A 31 -24.01 -12.94 64.01
CA HIS A 31 -24.04 -11.48 64.18
C HIS A 31 -23.51 -11.11 65.56
N TYR A 32 -22.75 -10.02 65.67
CA TYR A 32 -22.68 -9.20 66.88
C TYR A 32 -22.68 -7.72 66.50
N HIS A 33 -23.48 -6.92 67.19
CA HIS A 33 -23.45 -5.45 67.14
C HIS A 33 -22.67 -4.94 68.34
N TRP A 34 -21.90 -3.85 68.17
CA TRP A 34 -21.91 -2.68 69.08
C TRP A 34 -21.01 -1.54 68.55
N ALA A 35 -21.42 -0.32 68.88
CA ALA A 35 -20.69 0.94 68.81
C ALA A 35 -21.34 1.88 69.86
N PRO A 36 -20.75 3.03 70.26
CA PRO A 36 -19.40 3.54 70.00
C PRO A 36 -18.63 3.91 71.31
N THR A 37 -17.37 4.37 71.22
CA THR A 37 -16.83 5.64 71.81
C THR A 37 -15.30 5.65 72.10
N ALA A 38 -14.72 6.84 71.90
CA ALA A 38 -13.58 7.47 72.60
C ALA A 38 -12.13 6.94 72.45
N PHE A 39 -11.25 7.89 72.17
CA PHE A 39 -9.78 7.84 72.21
C PHE A 39 -9.20 7.45 73.59
N HIS A 40 -8.08 6.75 73.57
CA HIS A 40 -6.85 7.18 74.27
C HIS A 40 -5.62 6.57 73.59
N ALA A 41 -4.55 7.35 73.46
CA ALA A 41 -3.24 6.92 72.99
C ALA A 41 -2.25 6.85 74.16
N GLU A 42 -1.18 6.07 74.01
CA GLU A 42 0.18 6.17 74.59
C GLU A 42 0.94 4.87 74.17
N PRO A 43 2.29 4.81 74.12
CA PRO A 43 2.95 4.59 72.82
C PRO A 43 3.82 3.34 72.72
N CYS A 44 4.12 2.92 71.49
CA CYS A 44 5.03 1.82 71.21
C CYS A 44 6.49 2.28 71.25
N THR A 45 7.26 1.80 72.23
CA THR A 45 8.71 2.01 72.30
C THR A 45 9.46 1.06 71.38
N ARG A 46 9.73 1.47 70.14
CA ARG A 46 10.81 0.90 69.33
C ARG A 46 11.38 1.95 68.40
N THR A 47 12.65 2.30 68.64
CA THR A 47 13.49 3.10 67.74
C THR A 47 13.53 2.47 66.36
N ASP A 48 12.98 3.16 65.36
CA ASP A 48 13.39 3.18 63.94
C ASP A 48 12.71 4.39 63.22
N CYS A 49 12.39 5.46 63.97
CA CYS A 49 11.81 6.70 63.41
C CYS A 49 12.87 7.79 63.30
N ASP A 50 13.32 8.08 62.08
CA ASP A 50 13.76 9.43 61.75
C ASP A 50 12.51 10.30 61.52
N GLN A 51 12.33 11.34 62.33
CA GLN A 51 11.22 12.27 62.24
C GLN A 51 11.70 13.63 61.73
N SER A 52 11.43 13.91 60.47
CA SER A 52 10.97 15.23 60.03
C SER A 52 10.00 15.02 58.85
N THR A 53 8.83 15.65 58.77
CA THR A 53 8.30 16.84 59.47
C THR A 53 6.85 16.65 59.98
N VAL A 54 6.44 17.49 60.94
CA VAL A 54 5.09 17.48 61.54
C VAL A 54 4.13 18.39 60.76
N TRP A 55 2.89 17.92 60.62
CA TRP A 55 1.78 18.59 59.96
C TRP A 55 1.34 19.89 60.66
N GLN A 56 1.16 20.97 59.89
CA GLN A 56 0.36 22.14 60.29
C GLN A 56 -0.82 22.33 59.32
N PRO A 57 -2.05 22.59 59.81
CA PRO A 57 -3.20 22.82 58.93
C PRO A 57 -3.21 24.25 58.38
N GLY A 58 -2.97 24.39 57.08
CA GLY A 58 -3.21 25.65 56.35
C GLY A 58 -2.06 26.09 55.45
N GLY A 59 -1.94 25.50 54.26
CA GLY A 59 -0.98 25.92 53.24
C GLY A 59 -1.08 25.03 52.00
N ALA A 60 -1.26 25.63 50.83
CA ALA A 60 -1.47 24.91 49.58
C ALA A 60 -0.15 24.56 48.87
N HIS A 61 0.62 23.62 49.43
CA HIS A 61 1.73 22.95 48.72
C HIS A 61 1.83 21.48 49.18
N PRO A 62 1.96 20.50 48.27
CA PRO A 62 2.24 19.11 48.65
C PRO A 62 3.68 18.98 49.14
N GLN A 63 3.87 18.35 50.31
CA GLN A 63 5.18 18.09 50.92
C GLN A 63 5.59 16.62 50.72
N ILE A 64 6.89 16.41 50.50
CA ILE A 64 7.51 15.11 50.23
C ILE A 64 7.73 14.34 51.54
N ILE A 65 7.49 13.02 51.53
CA ILE A 65 8.00 12.08 52.55
C ILE A 65 8.71 10.95 51.81
N GLY A 66 10.00 10.74 52.12
CA GLY A 66 10.90 9.89 51.33
C GLY A 66 10.54 8.40 51.31
N GLY A 67 10.78 7.73 50.17
CA GLY A 67 10.56 6.29 50.00
C GLY A 67 10.25 5.83 48.56
N GLY A 68 10.03 6.75 47.64
CA GLY A 68 9.95 6.53 46.19
C GLY A 68 9.97 7.91 45.51
N THR A 69 10.80 8.10 44.49
CA THR A 69 11.14 9.44 43.97
C THR A 69 10.32 9.89 42.77
N ASP A 70 9.71 8.96 42.02
CA ASP A 70 9.06 9.27 40.75
C ASP A 70 7.56 8.99 40.81
N GLY A 71 6.78 10.00 40.38
CA GLY A 71 5.37 9.88 39.99
C GLY A 71 4.34 9.70 41.12
N ASN A 72 3.23 10.44 41.03
CA ASN A 72 2.09 10.26 41.93
C ASN A 72 1.02 9.38 41.27
N TRP A 73 0.40 8.49 42.05
CA TRP A 73 -0.79 7.76 41.60
C TRP A 73 -1.99 8.70 41.50
N VAL A 74 -2.53 8.88 40.29
CA VAL A 74 -3.70 9.72 39.99
C VAL A 74 -4.86 8.84 39.54
N SER A 75 -6.07 9.09 40.06
CA SER A 75 -7.27 8.35 39.65
C SER A 75 -7.73 8.70 38.23
N TYR A 76 -8.20 7.72 37.46
CA TYR A 76 -8.84 7.93 36.16
C TYR A 76 -10.21 7.22 36.06
N PRO A 77 -11.05 7.51 35.05
CA PRO A 77 -12.42 7.00 35.00
C PRO A 77 -12.50 5.47 34.85
N PRO A 78 -13.38 4.79 35.60
CA PRO A 78 -13.77 3.41 35.32
C PRO A 78 -14.61 3.33 34.03
N PRO A 79 -14.76 2.14 33.42
CA PRO A 79 -15.77 1.89 32.41
C PRO A 79 -17.19 2.22 32.90
N SER A 80 -18.07 2.69 32.02
CA SER A 80 -19.47 3.02 32.36
C SER A 80 -20.35 1.79 32.63
N SER A 81 -19.90 0.60 32.25
CA SER A 81 -20.55 -0.69 32.49
C SER A 81 -19.50 -1.75 32.77
N ASN A 82 -19.75 -2.70 33.67
CA ASN A 82 -18.86 -3.86 33.93
C ASN A 82 -17.41 -3.47 34.29
N ALA A 83 -17.25 -2.42 35.08
CA ALA A 83 -15.94 -1.93 35.54
C ALA A 83 -15.35 -2.79 36.66
N ASP A 84 -16.16 -3.23 37.63
CA ASP A 84 -15.73 -4.17 38.66
C ASP A 84 -15.31 -5.50 37.99
N ARG A 85 -14.01 -5.72 37.81
CA ARG A 85 -13.45 -6.95 37.21
C ARG A 85 -12.17 -7.40 37.90
N MET A 86 -12.09 -8.70 38.14
CA MET A 86 -10.96 -9.43 38.69
C MET A 86 -10.36 -10.35 37.64
N CYS A 87 -9.04 -10.53 37.65
CA CYS A 87 -8.38 -11.64 36.95
C CYS A 87 -8.71 -11.67 35.43
N SER A 88 -8.84 -10.47 34.86
CA SER A 88 -8.87 -10.17 33.44
C SER A 88 -7.47 -10.24 32.84
N ALA A 89 -7.39 -10.44 31.53
CA ALA A 89 -6.19 -10.12 30.77
C ALA A 89 -6.18 -8.62 30.46
N ASN A 90 -5.05 -7.96 30.71
CA ASN A 90 -4.82 -6.57 30.33
C ASN A 90 -3.75 -6.51 29.25
N VAL A 91 -3.89 -5.57 28.31
CA VAL A 91 -3.05 -5.50 27.10
C VAL A 91 -2.87 -4.05 26.66
N TYR A 92 -1.64 -3.68 26.28
CA TYR A 92 -1.36 -2.42 25.61
C TYR A 92 -1.19 -2.64 24.10
N ASP A 93 -1.88 -1.83 23.31
CA ASP A 93 -1.82 -1.73 21.86
C ASP A 93 -1.01 -0.49 21.51
N ILE A 94 0.29 -0.70 21.30
CA ILE A 94 1.28 0.38 21.15
C ILE A 94 1.09 1.20 19.87
N GLU A 95 0.63 0.58 18.77
CA GLU A 95 0.45 1.29 17.48
C GLU A 95 -0.71 2.30 17.55
N HIS A 96 -1.77 1.98 18.29
CA HIS A 96 -2.96 2.85 18.40
C HIS A 96 -3.03 3.63 19.71
N ASN A 97 -2.06 3.42 20.61
CA ASN A 97 -2.02 4.01 21.95
C ASN A 97 -3.29 3.72 22.77
N MET A 98 -3.65 2.43 22.88
CA MET A 98 -4.89 1.96 23.52
C MET A 98 -4.62 0.88 24.57
N MET A 99 -5.39 0.87 25.66
CA MET A 99 -5.36 -0.23 26.64
C MET A 99 -6.63 -1.08 26.53
N TYR A 100 -6.51 -2.40 26.67
CA TYR A 100 -7.63 -3.33 26.66
C TYR A 100 -7.74 -4.08 28.00
N MET A 101 -8.97 -4.28 28.46
CA MET A 101 -9.33 -5.09 29.62
C MET A 101 -10.31 -6.19 29.19
N ILE A 102 -9.85 -7.43 29.20
CA ILE A 102 -10.50 -8.55 28.50
C ILE A 102 -10.82 -9.69 29.49
N GLY A 103 -12.09 -10.15 29.48
CA GLY A 103 -12.57 -11.19 30.38
C GLY A 103 -12.55 -10.76 31.84
N GLY A 104 -12.19 -11.67 32.73
CA GLY A 104 -12.20 -11.48 34.17
C GLY A 104 -13.54 -11.86 34.80
N ASP A 105 -13.79 -11.39 36.02
CA ASP A 105 -14.94 -11.77 36.84
C ASP A 105 -15.37 -10.62 37.77
N PRO A 106 -16.66 -10.23 37.80
CA PRO A 106 -17.13 -9.12 38.62
C PRO A 106 -17.46 -9.48 40.07
N SER A 107 -17.56 -10.76 40.45
CA SER A 107 -18.07 -11.12 41.79
C SER A 107 -17.64 -12.49 42.35
N GLY A 108 -16.53 -13.08 41.91
CA GLY A 108 -16.04 -14.38 42.39
C GLY A 108 -16.66 -15.61 41.69
N GLY A 109 -17.15 -15.47 40.46
CA GLY A 109 -17.88 -16.48 39.69
C GLY A 109 -17.16 -17.03 38.44
N TYR A 110 -17.94 -17.58 37.50
CA TYR A 110 -17.46 -18.32 36.31
C TYR A 110 -16.86 -17.46 35.18
N GLY A 111 -16.63 -16.17 35.43
CA GLY A 111 -16.05 -15.22 34.49
C GLY A 111 -17.03 -14.58 33.49
N VAL A 112 -16.55 -13.56 32.77
CA VAL A 112 -17.29 -12.82 31.73
C VAL A 112 -16.56 -12.87 30.39
N ALA A 113 -17.26 -12.48 29.32
CA ALA A 113 -16.69 -12.41 27.96
C ALA A 113 -16.23 -10.98 27.58
N TYR A 114 -16.44 -9.99 28.45
CA TYR A 114 -16.36 -8.57 28.10
C TYR A 114 -14.99 -8.14 27.61
N ASN A 115 -14.98 -7.37 26.51
CA ASN A 115 -13.81 -6.68 25.98
C ASN A 115 -14.07 -5.17 26.04
N GLN A 116 -13.18 -4.40 26.69
CA GLN A 116 -13.30 -2.95 26.77
C GLN A 116 -11.95 -2.31 26.47
N ARG A 117 -11.98 -1.25 25.67
CA ARG A 117 -10.82 -0.46 25.25
C ARG A 117 -10.85 0.92 25.89
N PHE A 118 -9.77 1.34 26.51
CA PHE A 118 -9.57 2.70 27.00
C PHE A 118 -8.81 3.51 25.95
N ASN A 119 -9.37 4.65 25.56
CA ASN A 119 -8.66 5.70 24.82
C ASN A 119 -8.16 6.75 25.84
N PRO A 120 -6.83 6.93 25.97
CA PRO A 120 -6.26 7.87 26.91
C PRO A 120 -6.43 9.35 26.50
N VAL A 121 -6.40 9.64 25.20
CA VAL A 121 -6.50 11.01 24.66
C VAL A 121 -7.86 11.62 24.99
N THR A 122 -8.92 10.81 24.90
CA THR A 122 -10.29 11.20 25.28
C THR A 122 -10.63 10.87 26.73
N ASN A 123 -9.77 10.12 27.43
CA ASN A 123 -9.98 9.64 28.80
C ASN A 123 -11.29 8.82 28.97
N THR A 124 -11.61 7.96 27.99
CA THR A 124 -12.88 7.22 27.92
C THR A 124 -12.71 5.74 27.62
N TRP A 125 -13.54 4.90 28.23
CA TRP A 125 -13.70 3.49 27.88
C TRP A 125 -14.80 3.27 26.84
N THR A 126 -14.55 2.36 25.91
CA THR A 126 -15.48 1.89 24.87
C THR A 126 -15.65 0.38 24.96
N ASN A 127 -16.88 -0.11 24.86
CA ASN A 127 -17.16 -1.54 24.75
C ASN A 127 -16.80 -2.04 23.35
N MET A 128 -15.99 -3.10 23.28
CA MET A 128 -15.57 -3.75 22.05
C MET A 128 -16.34 -5.07 21.88
N ALA A 129 -16.05 -5.84 20.82
CA ALA A 129 -16.67 -7.16 20.65
C ALA A 129 -16.22 -8.12 21.78
N ASP A 130 -17.19 -8.74 22.44
CA ASP A 130 -16.98 -9.73 23.49
C ASP A 130 -16.27 -10.99 22.95
N MET A 131 -15.48 -11.63 23.81
CA MET A 131 -14.82 -12.91 23.52
C MET A 131 -15.82 -14.01 23.11
N PRO A 132 -15.40 -15.03 22.35
CA PRO A 132 -16.25 -16.17 21.98
C PRO A 132 -16.78 -17.01 23.16
N GLY A 133 -16.29 -16.76 24.38
CA GLY A 133 -16.84 -17.33 25.61
C GLY A 133 -16.30 -16.64 26.86
N GLN A 134 -16.98 -16.90 27.99
CA GLN A 134 -16.63 -16.34 29.30
C GLN A 134 -15.28 -16.90 29.80
N ARG A 135 -14.41 -16.05 30.37
CA ARG A 135 -13.15 -16.45 30.99
C ARG A 135 -12.81 -15.55 32.18
N THR A 136 -12.40 -16.18 33.29
CA THR A 136 -11.68 -15.58 34.41
C THR A 136 -10.37 -16.33 34.66
N TRP A 137 -9.57 -15.89 35.63
CA TRP A 137 -8.25 -16.45 35.96
C TRP A 137 -7.37 -16.53 34.71
N LEU A 138 -7.46 -15.48 33.89
CA LEU A 138 -6.62 -15.28 32.72
C LEU A 138 -5.20 -14.87 33.12
N ASP A 139 -5.08 -14.22 34.29
CA ASP A 139 -3.94 -13.69 35.06
C ASP A 139 -2.67 -13.28 34.31
N GLY A 140 -2.16 -14.08 33.38
CA GLY A 140 -1.20 -13.61 32.40
C GLY A 140 -1.73 -12.41 31.61
N GLU A 141 -0.81 -11.54 31.19
CA GLU A 141 -1.11 -10.45 30.27
C GLU A 141 -1.56 -11.02 28.93
N GLY A 142 -2.60 -10.44 28.34
CA GLY A 142 -2.97 -10.78 26.97
C GLY A 142 -1.86 -10.33 26.04
N SER A 143 -1.51 -11.13 25.04
CA SER A 143 -0.32 -10.86 24.23
C SER A 143 -0.68 -10.07 22.98
N TYR A 144 -0.23 -8.82 22.89
CA TYR A 144 -0.30 -8.02 21.66
C TYR A 144 0.77 -8.47 20.66
N CYS A 145 0.40 -8.58 19.38
CA CYS A 145 1.31 -8.80 18.26
C CYS A 145 1.22 -7.59 17.33
N ARG A 146 2.32 -6.84 17.25
CA ARG A 146 2.45 -5.55 16.56
C ARG A 146 2.35 -5.73 15.05
N HIS A 147 3.13 -6.63 14.47
CA HIS A 147 3.19 -6.85 13.02
C HIS A 147 1.92 -7.49 12.42
N LEU A 148 0.99 -7.98 13.25
CA LEU A 148 -0.34 -8.42 12.83
C LEU A 148 -1.46 -7.48 13.28
N ASN A 149 -1.17 -6.55 14.20
CA ASN A 149 -2.14 -5.72 14.93
C ASN A 149 -3.26 -6.53 15.62
N LYS A 150 -2.87 -7.52 16.45
CA LYS A 150 -3.82 -8.46 17.10
C LYS A 150 -3.49 -8.75 18.55
N ILE A 151 -4.52 -9.12 19.32
CA ILE A 151 -4.40 -9.52 20.73
C ILE A 151 -4.71 -11.01 20.87
N TYR A 152 -3.91 -11.74 21.65
CA TYR A 152 -4.08 -13.17 21.89
C TYR A 152 -4.39 -13.48 23.36
N ILE A 153 -5.42 -14.30 23.58
CA ILE A 153 -5.88 -14.77 24.89
C ILE A 153 -5.89 -16.30 24.93
N ALA A 154 -5.18 -16.88 25.90
CA ALA A 154 -5.05 -18.33 26.05
C ALA A 154 -5.78 -18.86 27.30
N GLY A 155 -6.25 -20.11 27.25
CA GLY A 155 -6.68 -20.89 28.40
C GLY A 155 -7.73 -20.21 29.29
N GLY A 156 -7.41 -20.08 30.58
CA GLY A 156 -8.26 -19.49 31.61
C GLY A 156 -9.25 -20.48 32.23
N TYR A 157 -10.18 -19.95 33.03
CA TYR A 157 -11.18 -20.71 33.77
C TYR A 157 -12.61 -20.30 33.40
N ASN A 158 -13.49 -21.29 33.26
CA ASN A 158 -14.94 -21.11 33.09
C ASN A 158 -15.76 -22.23 33.79
N GLY A 159 -15.25 -22.72 34.93
CA GLY A 159 -15.72 -23.95 35.60
C GLY A 159 -14.68 -25.09 35.55
N SER A 160 -13.83 -25.09 34.52
CA SER A 160 -12.63 -25.93 34.41
C SER A 160 -11.47 -25.12 33.82
N ALA A 161 -10.22 -25.55 34.05
CA ALA A 161 -9.07 -25.04 33.29
C ALA A 161 -9.28 -25.32 31.79
N ASN A 162 -8.86 -24.39 30.94
CA ASN A 162 -9.14 -24.45 29.51
C ASN A 162 -7.85 -24.40 28.66
N ASN A 163 -7.94 -24.85 27.40
CA ASN A 163 -6.82 -24.90 26.45
C ASN A 163 -7.08 -24.14 25.14
N ASN A 164 -8.18 -23.40 25.02
CA ASN A 164 -8.48 -22.61 23.82
C ASN A 164 -7.46 -21.47 23.67
N MET A 165 -7.26 -21.05 22.43
CA MET A 165 -6.57 -19.81 22.07
C MET A 165 -7.52 -18.97 21.23
N TRP A 166 -7.66 -17.70 21.57
CA TRP A 166 -8.47 -16.73 20.84
C TRP A 166 -7.60 -15.56 20.38
N GLU A 167 -7.82 -15.12 19.16
CA GLU A 167 -7.23 -13.94 18.54
C GLU A 167 -8.31 -12.88 18.40
N TYR A 168 -8.05 -11.67 18.88
CA TYR A 168 -8.84 -10.48 18.64
C TYR A 168 -8.17 -9.63 17.58
N ASP A 169 -8.91 -9.33 16.53
CA ASP A 169 -8.52 -8.49 15.42
C ASP A 169 -9.00 -7.06 15.70
N ILE A 170 -8.04 -6.15 15.94
CA ILE A 170 -8.34 -4.78 16.40
C ILE A 170 -9.02 -3.96 15.30
N ALA A 171 -8.57 -4.10 14.04
CA ALA A 171 -9.07 -3.35 12.91
C ALA A 171 -10.53 -3.70 12.57
N THR A 172 -10.88 -4.98 12.61
CA THR A 172 -12.26 -5.44 12.33
C THR A 172 -13.15 -5.49 13.57
N ASN A 173 -12.58 -5.39 14.78
CA ASN A 173 -13.28 -5.61 16.05
C ASN A 173 -13.95 -7.00 16.10
N THR A 174 -13.22 -8.05 15.74
CA THR A 174 -13.73 -9.44 15.72
C THR A 174 -12.81 -10.44 16.44
N TRP A 175 -13.36 -11.60 16.82
CA TRP A 175 -12.61 -12.68 17.45
C TRP A 175 -12.56 -13.94 16.57
N ALA A 176 -11.39 -14.58 16.51
CA ALA A 176 -11.16 -15.86 15.85
C ALA A 176 -10.65 -16.92 16.83
N THR A 177 -11.05 -18.18 16.65
CA THR A 177 -10.48 -19.31 17.40
C THR A 177 -9.24 -19.87 16.71
N LYS A 178 -8.20 -20.13 17.48
CA LYS A 178 -6.87 -20.58 17.03
C LYS A 178 -6.57 -21.98 17.58
N ALA A 179 -5.41 -22.53 17.23
CA ALA A 179 -4.99 -23.85 17.70
C ALA A 179 -4.97 -23.91 19.23
N THR A 180 -5.44 -25.02 19.79
CA THR A 180 -5.53 -25.20 21.25
C THR A 180 -4.21 -25.67 21.85
N MET A 181 -3.90 -25.22 23.06
CA MET A 181 -2.80 -25.75 23.87
C MET A 181 -2.94 -27.26 24.09
N SER A 182 -1.81 -27.97 24.23
CA SER A 182 -1.81 -29.40 24.54
C SER A 182 -2.21 -29.65 26.00
N SER A 183 -1.90 -28.71 26.90
CA SER A 183 -2.30 -28.73 28.31
C SER A 183 -3.20 -27.55 28.63
N ALA A 184 -4.38 -27.83 29.18
CA ALA A 184 -5.28 -26.81 29.72
C ALA A 184 -4.66 -26.15 30.95
N THR A 185 -4.72 -24.82 31.03
CA THR A 185 -4.14 -24.03 32.12
C THR A 185 -4.96 -22.78 32.43
N LEU A 186 -4.88 -22.34 33.67
CA LEU A 186 -5.45 -21.11 34.24
C LEU A 186 -4.41 -20.47 35.17
N ALA A 187 -4.56 -19.19 35.50
CA ALA A 187 -3.67 -18.48 36.42
C ALA A 187 -2.16 -18.61 36.09
N TYR A 188 -1.83 -18.57 34.80
CA TYR A 188 -0.47 -18.68 34.25
C TYR A 188 0.20 -17.30 34.14
N GLY A 189 1.53 -17.25 33.94
CA GLY A 189 2.20 -16.04 33.45
C GLY A 189 2.35 -16.07 31.92
N SER A 190 2.38 -14.91 31.25
CA SER A 190 2.56 -14.85 29.79
C SER A 190 3.42 -13.68 29.34
N CYS A 191 4.06 -13.82 28.18
CA CYS A 191 4.79 -12.76 27.49
C CYS A 191 4.98 -13.12 26.00
N ILE A 192 5.20 -12.12 25.14
CA ILE A 192 5.51 -12.32 23.71
C ILE A 192 6.97 -11.95 23.41
N TRP A 193 7.70 -12.80 22.69
CA TRP A 193 9.09 -12.58 22.26
C TRP A 193 9.20 -12.46 20.75
N ASN A 194 10.03 -11.52 20.30
CA ASN A 194 10.23 -11.12 18.89
C ASN A 194 8.94 -11.03 18.10
N ASP A 195 7.89 -10.48 18.75
CA ASP A 195 6.57 -10.23 18.18
C ASP A 195 5.89 -11.46 17.52
N SER A 196 6.34 -12.67 17.85
CA SER A 196 6.00 -13.89 17.09
C SER A 196 5.77 -15.14 17.95
N LEU A 197 6.36 -15.19 19.15
CA LEU A 197 6.28 -16.34 20.06
C LEU A 197 5.67 -15.93 21.39
N ILE A 198 4.47 -16.44 21.69
CA ILE A 198 3.78 -16.22 22.97
C ILE A 198 4.12 -17.37 23.91
N TYR A 199 4.71 -17.06 25.05
CA TYR A 199 5.06 -18.01 26.10
C TYR A 199 3.96 -18.03 27.16
N ILE A 200 3.50 -19.22 27.52
CA ILE A 200 2.56 -19.49 28.62
C ILE A 200 3.31 -20.28 29.68
N LEU A 201 3.41 -19.71 30.88
CA LEU A 201 4.34 -20.07 31.94
C LEU A 201 3.58 -20.61 33.15
N GLY A 202 3.62 -21.93 33.34
CA GLY A 202 2.99 -22.59 34.50
C GLY A 202 1.46 -22.48 34.51
N GLY A 203 0.92 -21.98 35.61
CA GLY A 203 -0.51 -22.00 35.91
C GLY A 203 -0.97 -23.33 36.51
N ALA A 204 -2.28 -23.52 36.65
CA ALA A 204 -2.86 -24.76 37.20
C ALA A 204 -3.65 -25.55 36.15
N GLY A 205 -3.51 -26.87 36.17
CA GLY A 205 -4.28 -27.78 35.31
C GLY A 205 -5.71 -28.02 35.81
N PRO A 206 -6.49 -28.90 35.14
CA PRO A 206 -7.87 -29.23 35.56
C PRO A 206 -8.01 -29.80 36.98
N SER A 207 -6.94 -30.38 37.55
CA SER A 207 -6.87 -30.83 38.94
C SER A 207 -6.57 -29.73 39.96
N LEU A 208 -6.42 -28.47 39.50
CA LEU A 208 -5.93 -27.33 40.27
C LEU A 208 -4.52 -27.52 40.86
N SER A 209 -3.74 -28.46 40.31
CA SER A 209 -2.33 -28.65 40.65
C SER A 209 -1.48 -27.66 39.85
N GLY A 210 -0.53 -26.99 40.52
CA GLY A 210 0.41 -26.06 39.88
C GLY A 210 1.31 -26.75 38.86
N SER A 211 1.73 -26.01 37.85
CA SER A 211 2.51 -26.51 36.71
C SER A 211 3.85 -25.79 36.59
N ASN A 212 4.88 -26.49 36.11
CA ASN A 212 6.14 -25.87 35.67
C ASN A 212 6.30 -25.88 34.13
N VAL A 213 5.30 -26.35 33.40
CA VAL A 213 5.35 -26.49 31.94
C VAL A 213 5.35 -25.11 31.28
N VAL A 214 6.17 -24.95 30.25
CA VAL A 214 6.17 -23.77 29.39
C VAL A 214 5.63 -24.15 28.01
N GLN A 215 4.48 -23.60 27.64
CA GLN A 215 3.87 -23.81 26.32
C GLN A 215 4.12 -22.56 25.47
N VAL A 216 4.60 -22.75 24.23
CA VAL A 216 4.94 -21.64 23.32
C VAL A 216 4.07 -21.70 22.09
N TYR A 217 3.32 -20.64 21.80
CA TYR A 217 2.52 -20.48 20.60
C TYR A 217 3.26 -19.62 19.57
N ASN A 218 3.31 -20.09 18.33
CA ASN A 218 3.81 -19.31 17.21
C ASN A 218 2.62 -18.69 16.45
N VAL A 219 2.48 -17.36 16.51
CA VAL A 219 1.35 -16.63 15.90
C VAL A 219 1.31 -16.82 14.38
N ASN A 220 2.48 -16.79 13.74
CA ASN A 220 2.65 -16.91 12.29
C ASN A 220 2.36 -18.31 11.73
N ARG A 221 2.47 -19.35 12.56
CA ARG A 221 2.23 -20.76 12.16
C ARG A 221 0.94 -21.33 12.75
N ASN A 222 0.31 -20.63 13.70
CA ASN A 222 -0.82 -21.13 14.47
C ASN A 222 -0.55 -22.52 15.11
N THR A 223 0.64 -22.69 15.71
CA THR A 223 1.09 -23.95 16.32
C THR A 223 1.61 -23.76 17.74
N TRP A 224 1.44 -24.80 18.56
CA TRP A 224 2.00 -24.89 19.91
C TRP A 224 3.20 -25.83 19.98
N ALA A 225 4.16 -25.49 20.82
CA ALA A 225 5.30 -26.31 21.22
C ALA A 225 5.49 -26.25 22.75
N THR A 226 6.39 -27.08 23.28
CA THR A 226 6.81 -27.04 24.69
C THR A 226 8.26 -26.62 24.76
N ALA A 227 8.59 -25.65 25.61
CA ALA A 227 9.94 -25.17 25.86
C ALA A 227 10.52 -25.75 27.17
N THR A 228 11.75 -25.36 27.52
CA THR A 228 12.37 -25.77 28.80
C THR A 228 11.52 -25.36 30.00
N SER A 229 10.96 -26.36 30.70
CA SER A 229 10.14 -26.17 31.90
C SER A 229 10.83 -25.34 32.98
N MET A 230 10.03 -24.62 33.78
CA MET A 230 10.51 -23.83 34.91
C MET A 230 11.11 -24.73 36.01
N PRO A 231 12.03 -24.22 36.86
CA PRO A 231 12.69 -25.02 37.90
C PRO A 231 11.79 -25.53 39.04
N ALA A 232 10.58 -25.00 39.17
CA ALA A 232 9.54 -25.49 40.08
C ALA A 232 8.16 -25.15 39.52
N ALA A 233 7.12 -25.80 40.02
CA ALA A 233 5.74 -25.52 39.67
C ALA A 233 5.24 -24.21 40.29
N GLY A 234 4.26 -23.58 39.65
CA GLY A 234 3.51 -22.48 40.23
C GLY A 234 2.33 -22.03 39.38
N ASP A 235 1.30 -21.53 40.04
CA ASP A 235 0.15 -20.81 39.50
C ASP A 235 0.02 -19.43 40.17
N MET A 236 -1.01 -18.67 39.78
CA MET A 236 -1.31 -17.34 40.36
C MET A 236 -0.14 -16.36 40.21
N GLY A 237 0.47 -16.35 39.03
CA GLY A 237 1.68 -15.60 38.74
C GLY A 237 1.54 -14.51 37.67
N SER A 238 2.63 -13.78 37.45
CA SER A 238 2.75 -12.77 36.40
C SER A 238 4.17 -12.79 35.82
N ALA A 239 4.27 -12.44 34.54
CA ALA A 239 5.54 -12.38 33.84
C ALA A 239 5.57 -11.23 32.84
N CYS A 240 6.77 -10.73 32.55
CA CYS A 240 7.02 -9.81 31.44
C CYS A 240 8.34 -10.20 30.74
N LEU A 241 8.70 -9.49 29.66
CA LEU A 241 9.91 -9.73 28.89
C LEU A 241 10.75 -8.45 28.82
N VAL A 242 12.07 -8.54 29.02
CA VAL A 242 13.02 -7.46 28.71
C VAL A 242 14.11 -8.03 27.80
N GLY A 243 14.11 -7.60 26.53
CA GLY A 243 14.95 -8.20 25.49
C GLY A 243 14.72 -9.71 25.36
N ASP A 244 15.78 -10.51 25.40
CA ASP A 244 15.69 -11.98 25.35
C ASP A 244 15.37 -12.65 26.71
N THR A 245 15.03 -11.89 27.75
CA THR A 245 14.88 -12.42 29.12
C THR A 245 13.46 -12.28 29.66
N ILE A 246 12.83 -13.42 29.97
CA ILE A 246 11.56 -13.53 30.69
C ILE A 246 11.80 -13.25 32.17
N TYR A 247 10.95 -12.45 32.81
CA TYR A 247 10.95 -12.17 34.25
C TYR A 247 9.65 -12.67 34.89
N ILE A 248 9.74 -13.45 35.97
CA ILE A 248 8.59 -13.98 36.72
C ILE A 248 8.74 -13.56 38.18
N THR A 249 7.79 -12.77 38.70
CA THR A 249 7.94 -12.14 40.03
C THR A 249 6.90 -12.58 41.08
N ASN A 250 5.79 -13.18 40.70
CA ASN A 250 4.79 -13.71 41.65
C ASN A 250 4.46 -15.14 41.21
N MET A 251 4.42 -16.12 42.14
CA MET A 251 3.90 -17.48 41.93
C MET A 251 3.68 -18.21 43.26
N TYR A 252 2.69 -19.08 43.28
CA TYR A 252 2.29 -19.96 44.38
C TYR A 252 2.24 -21.41 43.89
N ASP A 253 2.66 -22.40 44.68
CA ASP A 253 2.34 -23.80 44.40
C ASP A 253 1.16 -24.24 45.27
N ARG A 254 -0.02 -24.25 44.67
CA ARG A 254 -1.28 -24.70 45.30
C ARG A 254 -1.24 -26.13 45.88
N GLN A 255 -0.35 -27.00 45.40
CA GLN A 255 -0.27 -28.39 45.87
C GLN A 255 0.61 -28.54 47.12
N SER A 256 1.73 -27.81 47.20
CA SER A 256 2.60 -27.83 48.39
C SER A 256 2.26 -26.76 49.43
N GLY A 257 1.47 -25.75 49.05
CA GLY A 257 1.16 -24.60 49.90
C GLY A 257 2.28 -23.57 49.99
N VAL A 258 3.30 -23.66 49.12
CA VAL A 258 4.53 -22.85 49.18
C VAL A 258 4.47 -21.66 48.23
N LEU A 259 4.79 -20.47 48.74
CA LEU A 259 5.03 -19.27 47.92
C LEU A 259 6.45 -19.26 47.39
N TRP A 260 6.66 -18.81 46.15
CA TRP A 260 8.01 -18.56 45.66
C TRP A 260 8.60 -17.36 46.40
N THR A 261 9.65 -17.57 47.20
CA THR A 261 10.31 -16.51 48.00
C THR A 261 11.39 -15.75 47.23
N THR A 262 11.58 -16.05 45.93
CA THR A 262 12.52 -15.34 45.06
C THR A 262 11.99 -15.41 43.62
N GLY A 263 12.02 -14.28 42.92
CA GLY A 263 11.61 -14.22 41.53
C GLY A 263 12.60 -14.96 40.63
N ARG A 264 12.21 -15.23 39.38
CA ARG A 264 13.04 -15.94 38.42
C ARG A 264 13.19 -15.18 37.13
N LYS A 265 14.30 -15.43 36.43
CA LYS A 265 14.50 -15.02 35.05
C LYS A 265 14.84 -16.21 34.15
N GLY A 266 14.33 -16.19 32.93
CA GLY A 266 14.57 -17.20 31.90
C GLY A 266 15.14 -16.54 30.65
N VAL A 267 16.41 -16.80 30.32
CA VAL A 267 17.03 -16.29 29.09
C VAL A 267 16.68 -17.20 27.93
N ILE A 268 15.99 -16.67 26.93
CA ILE A 268 15.62 -17.38 25.70
C ILE A 268 16.86 -17.50 24.81
N ASN A 269 17.11 -18.69 24.25
CA ASN A 269 18.15 -18.87 23.24
C ASN A 269 17.61 -18.44 21.86
N SER A 270 18.12 -17.36 21.29
CA SER A 270 17.66 -16.83 20.00
C SER A 270 17.80 -17.82 18.82
N SER A 271 18.79 -18.71 18.85
CA SER A 271 18.98 -19.77 17.85
C SER A 271 18.06 -20.98 18.04
N ASN A 272 17.48 -21.15 19.23
CA ASN A 272 16.47 -22.17 19.52
C ASN A 272 15.52 -21.66 20.63
N PRO A 273 14.45 -20.93 20.29
CA PRO A 273 13.59 -20.27 21.27
C PRO A 273 12.82 -21.20 22.22
N LEU A 274 12.85 -22.52 21.98
CA LEU A 274 12.33 -23.52 22.92
C LEU A 274 13.31 -23.88 24.05
N SER A 275 14.56 -23.40 23.97
CA SER A 275 15.60 -23.57 24.98
C SER A 275 15.69 -22.32 25.85
N ILE A 276 15.39 -22.47 27.16
CA ILE A 276 15.38 -21.36 28.13
C ILE A 276 16.34 -21.68 29.28
N THR A 277 17.23 -20.75 29.61
CA THR A 277 18.15 -20.87 30.74
C THR A 277 17.58 -20.16 31.96
N TRP A 278 17.13 -20.93 32.96
CA TRP A 278 16.49 -20.41 34.16
C TRP A 278 17.49 -20.09 35.28
N SER A 279 17.27 -18.96 35.96
CA SER A 279 18.01 -18.56 37.17
C SER A 279 17.12 -17.73 38.12
N ASN A 280 17.54 -17.54 39.37
CA ASN A 280 16.84 -16.67 40.32
C ASN A 280 17.21 -15.20 40.10
N LEU A 281 16.31 -14.29 40.47
CA LEU A 281 16.62 -12.87 40.63
C LEU A 281 17.47 -12.62 41.89
N PRO A 282 18.17 -11.47 41.97
CA PRO A 282 18.86 -11.04 43.20
C PRO A 282 17.90 -10.93 44.39
N THR A 283 18.45 -10.93 45.61
CA THR A 283 17.69 -10.82 46.85
C THR A 283 16.85 -9.54 46.90
N GLN A 284 15.59 -9.68 47.27
CA GLN A 284 14.56 -8.65 47.11
C GLN A 284 14.42 -7.76 48.36
N LEU A 285 13.89 -6.54 48.16
CA LEU A 285 13.60 -5.58 49.23
C LEU A 285 12.30 -5.90 50.00
N ASP A 286 11.34 -6.56 49.34
CA ASP A 286 10.05 -6.99 49.89
C ASP A 286 9.81 -8.48 49.55
N PRO A 287 9.12 -9.25 50.42
CA PRO A 287 8.75 -10.63 50.11
C PRO A 287 7.77 -10.69 48.93
N LEU A 288 7.94 -11.69 48.07
CA LEU A 288 6.99 -11.96 47.00
C LEU A 288 5.63 -12.42 47.54
N GLY A 289 4.63 -12.20 46.69
CA GLY A 289 3.29 -12.73 46.88
C GLY A 289 2.83 -13.53 45.66
N PHE A 290 1.53 -13.76 45.60
CA PHE A 290 0.80 -14.35 44.47
C PHE A 290 -0.36 -13.45 44.06
N ASN A 291 -0.83 -13.55 42.82
CA ASN A 291 -1.84 -12.67 42.21
C ASN A 291 -1.47 -11.18 42.24
N GLY A 292 -0.23 -10.84 41.90
CA GLY A 292 0.25 -9.46 41.72
C GLY A 292 0.77 -9.24 40.30
N GLY A 293 0.48 -8.07 39.72
CA GLY A 293 0.87 -7.74 38.35
C GLY A 293 2.39 -7.61 38.18
N THR A 294 2.87 -7.88 36.98
CA THR A 294 4.25 -7.69 36.55
C THR A 294 4.27 -7.30 35.09
N VAL A 295 4.79 -6.12 34.78
CA VAL A 295 4.85 -5.56 33.42
C VAL A 295 6.21 -4.93 33.15
N GLU A 296 6.57 -4.81 31.88
CA GLU A 296 7.72 -4.05 31.42
C GLU A 296 7.30 -2.62 31.06
N LEU A 297 8.17 -1.64 31.32
CA LEU A 297 8.02 -0.27 30.84
C LEU A 297 9.40 0.43 30.87
N GLY A 298 9.85 0.99 29.75
CA GLY A 298 11.10 1.79 29.68
C GLY A 298 12.35 1.01 30.09
N GLY A 299 12.42 -0.29 29.81
CA GLY A 299 13.49 -1.20 30.21
C GLY A 299 13.52 -1.53 31.71
N TRP A 300 12.45 -1.25 32.45
CA TRP A 300 12.28 -1.63 33.86
C TRP A 300 11.21 -2.73 34.01
N VAL A 301 11.42 -3.64 34.96
CA VAL A 301 10.41 -4.62 35.41
C VAL A 301 9.69 -4.04 36.61
N TYR A 302 8.38 -3.79 36.47
CA TYR A 302 7.52 -3.29 37.55
C TYR A 302 6.72 -4.42 38.19
N ARG A 303 6.51 -4.38 39.51
CA ARG A 303 5.65 -5.30 40.27
C ARG A 303 4.75 -4.52 41.22
N LEU A 304 3.45 -4.82 41.25
CA LEU A 304 2.49 -4.21 42.18
C LEU A 304 1.41 -5.22 42.61
N GLY A 305 0.94 -5.11 43.87
CA GLY A 305 -0.14 -5.92 44.41
C GLY A 305 0.26 -7.32 44.87
N GLY A 306 -0.78 -8.14 45.12
CA GLY A 306 -0.67 -9.55 45.49
C GLY A 306 -0.72 -9.83 46.99
N PHE A 307 -0.98 -11.08 47.31
CA PHE A 307 -1.11 -11.60 48.67
C PHE A 307 0.24 -12.03 49.28
N ALA A 308 0.51 -11.59 50.49
CA ALA A 308 1.67 -11.99 51.30
C ALA A 308 1.52 -13.40 51.91
N SER A 309 0.28 -13.88 52.12
CA SER A 309 0.01 -15.20 52.69
C SER A 309 -1.39 -15.72 52.32
N LEU A 310 -1.60 -17.03 52.45
CA LEU A 310 -2.91 -17.69 52.27
C LEU A 310 -3.94 -17.28 53.35
N SER A 311 -3.47 -16.80 54.50
CA SER A 311 -4.30 -16.25 55.58
C SER A 311 -4.68 -14.77 55.38
N GLY A 312 -4.30 -14.16 54.25
CA GLY A 312 -4.47 -12.74 53.97
C GLY A 312 -3.22 -11.91 54.29
N GLY A 313 -3.33 -10.59 54.14
CA GLY A 313 -2.21 -9.66 54.10
C GLY A 313 -1.82 -9.37 52.64
N ALA A 314 -1.80 -8.09 52.27
CA ALA A 314 -1.98 -7.65 50.89
C ALA A 314 -1.11 -6.42 50.58
N HIS A 315 -0.32 -6.48 49.51
CA HIS A 315 0.74 -5.50 49.24
C HIS A 315 0.22 -4.26 48.49
N LYS A 316 -0.04 -3.15 49.20
CA LYS A 316 -0.30 -1.84 48.56
C LYS A 316 0.93 -1.16 47.93
N ARG A 317 2.15 -1.69 48.18
CA ARG A 317 3.42 -1.16 47.68
C ARG A 317 3.97 -2.09 46.60
N GLY A 318 4.53 -1.49 45.57
CA GLY A 318 5.25 -2.20 44.51
C GLY A 318 6.74 -1.90 44.52
N TRP A 319 7.45 -2.47 43.56
CA TRP A 319 8.86 -2.17 43.30
C TRP A 319 9.15 -2.20 41.80
N ARG A 320 10.23 -1.54 41.38
CA ARG A 320 10.80 -1.62 40.04
C ARG A 320 12.24 -2.14 40.07
N PHE A 321 12.62 -2.87 39.04
CA PHE A 321 13.96 -3.43 38.85
C PHE A 321 14.48 -3.11 37.45
N LYS A 322 15.69 -2.55 37.31
CA LYS A 322 16.34 -2.33 36.01
C LYS A 322 17.32 -3.46 35.71
N PRO A 323 17.07 -4.33 34.72
CA PRO A 323 17.97 -5.44 34.40
C PRO A 323 19.38 -5.04 33.98
N SER A 324 19.55 -3.88 33.34
CA SER A 324 20.84 -3.41 32.81
C SER A 324 21.82 -2.97 33.89
N THR A 325 21.33 -2.39 35.00
CA THR A 325 22.16 -1.89 36.10
C THR A 325 22.06 -2.75 37.37
N GLY A 326 21.03 -3.60 37.48
CA GLY A 326 20.72 -4.36 38.70
C GLY A 326 20.01 -3.54 39.79
N GLN A 327 19.62 -2.29 39.48
CA GLN A 327 19.00 -1.33 40.40
C GLN A 327 17.59 -1.76 40.82
N PHE A 328 17.27 -1.62 42.12
CA PHE A 328 15.98 -1.94 42.72
C PHE A 328 15.44 -0.74 43.49
N GLU A 329 14.16 -0.44 43.33
CA GLU A 329 13.50 0.72 43.96
C GLU A 329 12.07 0.39 44.37
N THR A 330 11.57 1.04 45.44
CA THR A 330 10.18 0.94 45.89
C THR A 330 9.29 1.97 45.22
N LEU A 331 8.11 1.54 44.78
CA LEU A 331 7.07 2.43 44.23
C LEU A 331 6.30 3.15 45.35
N PRO A 332 5.71 4.33 45.08
CA PRO A 332 4.77 4.98 45.98
C PRO A 332 3.55 4.10 46.30
N TRP A 333 2.98 4.27 47.50
CA TRP A 333 1.75 3.61 47.91
C TRP A 333 0.55 4.02 47.04
N LEU A 334 -0.33 3.07 46.73
CA LEU A 334 -1.62 3.36 46.07
C LEU A 334 -2.56 4.19 46.97
N PRO A 335 -3.35 5.14 46.44
CA PRO A 335 -4.18 6.04 47.23
C PRO A 335 -5.51 5.37 47.64
N SER A 336 -5.50 4.55 48.69
CA SER A 336 -6.74 3.96 49.23
C SER A 336 -6.76 3.95 50.78
N PRO A 337 -7.95 3.96 51.43
CA PRO A 337 -8.07 4.17 52.87
C PRO A 337 -7.29 3.15 53.74
N PRO A 338 -6.90 3.50 54.98
CA PRO A 338 -5.69 2.93 55.59
C PRO A 338 -5.77 1.47 56.08
N SER A 339 -6.95 0.84 56.11
CA SER A 339 -7.19 -0.37 56.90
C SER A 339 -7.08 -1.71 56.16
N THR A 340 -7.01 -1.71 54.84
CA THR A 340 -7.21 -2.90 54.00
C THR A 340 -6.32 -2.85 52.76
N GLY A 341 -5.53 -3.89 52.47
CA GLY A 341 -4.46 -3.87 51.43
C GLY A 341 -4.87 -4.39 50.05
N VAL A 342 -4.13 -4.08 48.99
CA VAL A 342 -4.45 -4.54 47.61
C VAL A 342 -4.21 -6.04 47.46
N ALA A 343 -5.27 -6.83 47.34
CA ALA A 343 -5.18 -8.28 47.46
C ALA A 343 -5.04 -9.03 46.14
N ARG A 344 -5.70 -8.60 45.06
CA ARG A 344 -6.08 -9.58 44.01
C ARG A 344 -5.84 -9.17 42.55
N CYS A 345 -5.36 -10.18 41.83
CA CYS A 345 -5.23 -10.31 40.38
C CYS A 345 -4.23 -9.36 39.72
N ASN A 346 -3.88 -9.67 38.48
CA ASN A 346 -2.95 -8.85 37.71
C ASN A 346 -3.76 -7.71 37.07
N PHE A 347 -3.56 -6.51 37.61
CA PHE A 347 -4.25 -5.27 37.22
C PHE A 347 -3.28 -4.25 36.60
N LEU A 348 -2.05 -4.65 36.27
CA LEU A 348 -1.08 -3.73 35.68
C LEU A 348 -1.18 -3.71 34.16
N CYS A 349 -0.84 -2.56 33.59
CA CYS A 349 -0.57 -2.36 32.18
C CYS A 349 0.51 -1.28 32.06
N GLY A 350 1.58 -1.56 31.33
CA GLY A 350 2.57 -0.55 30.95
C GLY A 350 2.00 0.25 29.78
N TRP A 351 2.05 1.58 29.87
CA TRP A 351 1.55 2.48 28.84
C TRP A 351 2.74 3.31 28.32
N GLU A 352 3.42 2.74 27.33
CA GLU A 352 4.73 3.21 26.86
C GLU A 352 4.70 4.63 26.29
N ALA A 353 3.67 4.98 25.51
CA ALA A 353 3.60 6.29 24.82
C ALA A 353 3.50 7.51 25.75
N SER A 354 3.19 7.31 27.04
CA SER A 354 3.16 8.37 28.06
C SER A 354 4.11 8.11 29.24
N ASN A 355 4.86 7.00 29.19
CA ASN A 355 5.63 6.42 30.29
C ASN A 355 4.80 6.29 31.60
N GLU A 356 3.56 5.80 31.47
CA GLU A 356 2.64 5.58 32.58
C GLU A 356 2.52 4.10 32.95
N LEU A 357 2.43 3.82 34.25
CA LEU A 357 1.99 2.53 34.78
C LEU A 357 0.53 2.63 35.20
N ALA A 358 -0.36 1.89 34.51
CA ALA A 358 -1.78 1.88 34.78
C ALA A 358 -2.19 0.70 35.68
N LYS A 359 -3.01 0.99 36.69
CA LYS A 359 -3.78 0.04 37.49
C LYS A 359 -5.20 -0.07 36.91
N VAL A 360 -5.41 -1.08 36.08
CA VAL A 360 -6.69 -1.47 35.46
C VAL A 360 -7.43 -2.51 36.32
N ALA A 361 -8.45 -2.05 37.06
CA ALA A 361 -9.33 -2.86 37.91
C ALA A 361 -8.66 -3.58 39.11
N GLY A 362 -9.30 -4.61 39.68
CA GLY A 362 -8.85 -5.33 40.88
C GLY A 362 -9.57 -4.93 42.19
N ASP A 363 -8.97 -5.29 43.33
CA ASP A 363 -9.58 -5.13 44.66
C ASP A 363 -8.57 -4.58 45.69
N ASP A 364 -8.77 -3.32 46.08
CA ASP A 364 -7.99 -2.63 47.11
C ASP A 364 -8.28 -3.08 48.56
N ASN A 365 -9.32 -3.90 48.83
CA ASN A 365 -9.83 -4.15 50.19
C ASN A 365 -9.24 -5.37 50.91
N GLY A 366 -8.40 -6.19 50.28
CA GLY A 366 -7.64 -7.20 51.01
C GLY A 366 -8.43 -8.45 51.41
N ASP A 367 -9.76 -8.39 51.30
CA ASP A 367 -10.71 -9.41 51.71
C ASP A 367 -11.22 -10.22 50.52
N TRP A 368 -12.02 -11.26 50.77
CA TRP A 368 -12.56 -12.10 49.69
C TRP A 368 -13.87 -11.54 49.08
N GLY A 369 -14.15 -10.24 49.23
CA GLY A 369 -15.38 -9.56 48.82
C GLY A 369 -15.49 -9.17 47.34
N THR A 370 -16.30 -8.15 47.07
CA THR A 370 -16.54 -7.59 45.72
C THR A 370 -15.42 -6.61 45.33
N PRO A 371 -15.03 -6.51 44.05
CA PRO A 371 -14.07 -5.52 43.58
C PRO A 371 -14.47 -4.09 43.92
N ASN A 372 -13.53 -3.17 43.79
CA ASN A 372 -13.82 -1.75 43.83
C ASN A 372 -13.36 -1.09 42.53
N ASN A 373 -14.18 -0.17 42.00
CA ASN A 373 -13.98 0.59 40.76
C ASN A 373 -12.83 1.62 40.86
N THR A 374 -11.65 1.20 41.30
CA THR A 374 -10.49 2.03 41.58
C THR A 374 -9.42 1.86 40.51
N TYR A 375 -9.31 2.89 39.68
CA TYR A 375 -8.41 2.95 38.53
C TYR A 375 -7.40 4.07 38.77
N TYR A 376 -6.10 3.74 38.80
CA TYR A 376 -5.03 4.71 39.04
C TYR A 376 -3.96 4.60 37.97
N ARG A 377 -3.34 5.71 37.60
CA ARG A 377 -2.15 5.75 36.74
C ARG A 377 -1.02 6.47 37.46
N ASN A 378 0.20 6.01 37.27
CA ASN A 378 1.40 6.66 37.80
C ASN A 378 2.31 6.99 36.61
N GLN A 379 2.51 8.28 36.35
CA GLN A 379 3.43 8.75 35.33
C GLN A 379 4.82 8.90 35.92
N PHE A 380 5.78 8.17 35.38
CA PHE A 380 7.18 8.32 35.77
C PHE A 380 7.80 9.40 34.90
N THR A 381 8.20 10.52 35.51
CA THR A 381 9.09 11.47 34.83
C THR A 381 10.48 10.82 34.75
N PRO A 382 11.02 10.57 33.55
CA PRO A 382 12.33 9.96 33.42
C PRO A 382 13.45 10.92 33.89
N PRO A 383 14.64 10.40 34.22
CA PRO A 383 15.77 11.26 34.57
C PRO A 383 16.25 12.14 33.41
N HIS A 384 16.43 11.54 32.23
CA HIS A 384 16.93 12.17 31.00
C HIS A 384 15.89 11.96 29.89
N ASP A 385 15.37 13.05 29.31
CA ASP A 385 14.34 13.01 28.24
C ASP A 385 14.18 14.39 27.57
N VAL A 386 14.50 14.48 26.27
CA VAL A 386 14.35 15.68 25.45
C VAL A 386 13.70 15.36 24.10
N GLY A 387 12.63 16.08 23.76
CA GLY A 387 11.88 15.87 22.51
C GLY A 387 11.59 17.16 21.75
N VAL A 388 11.31 17.05 20.46
CA VAL A 388 10.92 18.19 19.63
C VAL A 388 9.44 18.49 19.83
N SER A 389 9.10 19.56 20.56
CA SER A 389 7.70 19.90 20.90
C SER A 389 6.94 20.61 19.79
N ALA A 390 7.63 21.28 18.86
CA ALA A 390 7.03 21.90 17.67
C ALA A 390 8.05 22.17 16.56
N ILE A 391 7.60 22.16 15.30
CA ILE A 391 8.27 22.87 14.20
C ILE A 391 7.66 24.27 14.12
N LEU A 392 8.51 25.30 14.07
CA LEU A 392 8.11 26.70 13.98
C LEU A 392 8.24 27.23 12.55
N GLU A 393 9.34 26.89 11.88
CA GLU A 393 9.66 27.29 10.52
C GLU A 393 10.24 26.10 9.75
N PRO A 394 9.83 25.86 8.48
CA PRO A 394 8.70 26.46 7.77
C PRO A 394 7.32 26.24 8.43
N PRO A 395 6.32 27.09 8.16
CA PRO A 395 5.00 27.02 8.80
C PRO A 395 4.10 25.94 8.19
N SER A 396 3.29 25.30 9.04
CA SER A 396 2.27 24.36 8.58
C SER A 396 1.00 25.07 8.10
N PRO A 397 0.29 24.55 7.08
CA PRO A 397 0.63 23.43 6.19
C PRO A 397 1.23 23.88 4.84
N ASN A 398 1.56 25.17 4.68
CA ASN A 398 1.92 25.76 3.40
C ASN A 398 3.26 26.51 3.47
N VAL A 399 4.13 26.33 2.48
CA VAL A 399 5.32 27.17 2.28
C VAL A 399 5.31 27.82 0.89
N GLN A 400 5.74 29.08 0.78
CA GLN A 400 5.74 29.80 -0.49
C GLN A 400 6.94 29.42 -1.36
N ASN A 401 6.69 28.98 -2.60
CA ASN A 401 7.76 28.58 -3.51
C ASN A 401 8.69 29.77 -3.86
N GLY A 402 10.00 29.55 -3.80
CA GLY A 402 11.02 30.57 -4.08
C GLY A 402 11.31 31.56 -2.94
N VAL A 403 10.59 31.50 -1.82
CA VAL A 403 10.83 32.37 -0.65
C VAL A 403 11.73 31.67 0.36
N THR A 404 12.91 32.23 0.62
CA THR A 404 13.86 31.69 1.59
C THR A 404 13.30 31.79 3.02
N VAL A 405 13.37 30.67 3.74
CA VAL A 405 13.04 30.55 5.17
C VAL A 405 14.25 30.00 5.92
N THR A 406 14.40 30.37 7.20
CA THR A 406 15.39 29.75 8.10
C THR A 406 14.65 28.74 8.97
N PRO A 407 14.90 27.42 8.85
CA PRO A 407 14.18 26.43 9.64
C PRO A 407 14.40 26.59 11.14
N LYS A 408 13.35 26.31 11.93
CA LYS A 408 13.34 26.46 13.39
C LYS A 408 12.42 25.44 14.05
N VAL A 409 12.82 24.97 15.23
CA VAL A 409 12.00 24.09 16.08
C VAL A 409 11.99 24.56 17.53
N LYS A 410 11.06 24.01 18.31
CA LYS A 410 11.12 23.98 19.76
C LYS A 410 11.54 22.61 20.24
N VAL A 411 12.51 22.59 21.15
CA VAL A 411 12.93 21.40 21.89
C VAL A 411 12.57 21.61 23.34
N LYS A 412 12.02 20.57 23.96
CA LYS A 412 11.58 20.57 25.35
C LYS A 412 12.27 19.48 26.14
N ASN A 413 12.69 19.81 27.35
CA ASN A 413 13.11 18.82 28.34
C ASN A 413 11.89 18.31 29.11
N TYR A 414 11.60 17.02 28.98
CA TYR A 414 10.53 16.33 29.69
C TYR A 414 11.05 15.55 30.91
N GLY A 415 12.38 15.42 31.05
CA GLY A 415 13.05 14.74 32.14
C GLY A 415 13.19 15.56 33.44
N LEU A 416 13.83 14.94 34.44
CA LEU A 416 14.11 15.53 35.76
C LEU A 416 15.50 16.18 35.87
N ASN A 417 16.42 15.86 34.97
CA ASN A 417 17.77 16.41 34.93
C ASN A 417 17.86 17.56 33.91
N ALA A 418 18.84 18.45 34.09
CA ALA A 418 19.15 19.46 33.07
C ALA A 418 20.05 18.81 32.00
N GLU A 419 19.63 18.88 30.74
CA GLU A 419 20.30 18.24 29.61
C GLU A 419 21.05 19.26 28.76
N GLY A 420 22.09 18.82 28.05
CA GLY A 420 22.90 19.69 27.20
C GLY A 420 23.99 18.94 26.42
N ASN A 421 24.55 19.60 25.41
CA ASN A 421 25.45 19.02 24.40
C ASN A 421 24.84 17.86 23.58
N PHE A 422 23.52 17.84 23.43
CA PHE A 422 22.82 16.88 22.57
C PHE A 422 22.47 17.51 21.22
N ALA A 423 22.30 16.65 20.21
CA ALA A 423 22.02 17.10 18.84
C ALA A 423 20.51 17.19 18.59
N VAL A 424 20.13 18.14 17.74
CA VAL A 424 18.80 18.30 17.17
C VAL A 424 18.98 18.37 15.67
N ASN A 425 18.31 17.50 14.94
CA ASN A 425 18.43 17.38 13.49
C ASN A 425 17.15 17.86 12.83
N PHE A 426 17.27 18.45 11.64
CA PHE A 426 16.15 18.92 10.84
C PHE A 426 16.31 18.48 9.40
N LYS A 427 15.29 17.82 8.88
CA LYS A 427 15.30 17.15 7.59
C LYS A 427 14.05 17.56 6.81
N ILE A 428 14.18 17.82 5.52
CA ILE A 428 13.05 18.00 4.61
C ILE A 428 13.20 17.02 3.45
N ASP A 429 12.23 16.15 3.30
CA ASP A 429 12.11 15.20 2.20
C ASP A 429 11.08 15.68 1.17
N SER A 430 11.29 15.37 -0.11
CA SER A 430 10.29 15.51 -1.17
C SER A 430 10.39 14.31 -2.11
N ALA A 431 9.25 13.71 -2.49
CA ALA A 431 9.20 12.45 -3.25
C ALA A 431 10.07 11.30 -2.68
N GLY A 432 10.26 11.24 -1.35
CA GLY A 432 11.12 10.23 -0.70
C GLY A 432 12.63 10.50 -0.78
N VAL A 433 13.04 11.69 -1.22
CA VAL A 433 14.45 12.12 -1.30
C VAL A 433 14.70 13.27 -0.32
N THR A 434 15.75 13.18 0.49
CA THR A 434 16.23 14.28 1.33
C THR A 434 16.71 15.44 0.46
N ILE A 435 16.09 16.61 0.60
CA ILE A 435 16.45 17.84 -0.13
C ILE A 435 17.03 18.93 0.78
N TYR A 436 16.87 18.79 2.09
CA TYR A 436 17.47 19.62 3.12
C TYR A 436 17.78 18.74 4.33
N GLU A 437 18.96 18.93 4.92
CA GLU A 437 19.35 18.35 6.19
C GLU A 437 20.33 19.31 6.88
N ASP A 438 20.05 19.67 8.12
CA ASP A 438 20.95 20.45 8.98
C ASP A 438 20.84 19.96 10.43
N GLY A 439 21.89 20.19 11.22
CA GLY A 439 22.00 19.76 12.61
C GLY A 439 22.50 20.89 13.50
N ALA A 440 21.86 21.05 14.65
CA ALA A 440 22.22 22.02 15.68
C ALA A 440 22.50 21.31 17.01
N LEU A 441 23.29 21.96 17.88
CA LEU A 441 23.54 21.51 19.24
C LEU A 441 22.75 22.37 20.23
N VAL A 442 22.19 21.75 21.26
CA VAL A 442 21.57 22.44 22.39
C VAL A 442 22.54 22.40 23.58
N ASP A 443 23.09 23.55 23.95
CA ASP A 443 24.08 23.66 25.02
C ASP A 443 23.49 23.34 26.41
N SER A 444 22.26 23.77 26.68
CA SER A 444 21.54 23.47 27.92
C SER A 444 20.03 23.70 27.81
N VAL A 445 19.23 22.82 28.41
CA VAL A 445 17.79 23.00 28.66
C VAL A 445 17.41 22.38 30.02
N TYR A 446 16.78 23.16 30.90
CA TYR A 446 16.41 22.74 32.25
C TYR A 446 15.09 21.93 32.28
N PRO A 447 14.82 21.12 33.32
CA PRO A 447 13.59 20.35 33.44
C PRO A 447 12.32 21.16 33.19
N GLY A 448 11.53 20.76 32.20
CA GLY A 448 10.28 21.42 31.80
C GLY A 448 10.43 22.68 30.94
N GLU A 449 11.65 23.14 30.65
CA GLU A 449 11.95 24.28 29.78
C GLU A 449 11.77 23.92 28.30
N GLU A 450 11.40 24.92 27.48
CA GLU A 450 11.46 24.85 26.02
C GLU A 450 12.50 25.85 25.50
N VAL A 451 13.32 25.43 24.54
CA VAL A 451 14.28 26.27 23.82
C VAL A 451 13.98 26.26 22.32
N GLU A 452 14.12 27.41 21.67
CA GLU A 452 14.04 27.51 20.21
C GLU A 452 15.41 27.24 19.59
N VAL A 453 15.43 26.35 18.60
CA VAL A 453 16.64 25.94 17.88
C VAL A 453 16.50 26.40 16.43
N GLU A 454 17.40 27.29 16.02
CA GLU A 454 17.47 27.83 14.66
C GLU A 454 18.59 27.14 13.88
N PHE A 455 18.28 26.66 12.68
CA PHE A 455 19.22 25.94 11.83
C PHE A 455 20.05 26.90 10.97
N SER A 456 21.30 26.55 10.73
CA SER A 456 22.33 27.42 10.14
C SER A 456 22.21 27.55 8.63
N ILE A 457 21.68 26.51 7.97
CA ILE A 457 21.47 26.47 6.52
C ILE A 457 20.07 27.04 6.23
N PRO A 458 19.94 28.19 5.54
CA PRO A 458 18.64 28.67 5.10
C PRO A 458 18.11 27.79 3.95
N TRP A 459 16.82 27.50 3.96
CA TRP A 459 16.14 26.70 2.95
C TRP A 459 15.32 27.60 2.02
N THR A 460 15.40 27.37 0.71
CA THR A 460 14.49 28.00 -0.26
C THR A 460 13.66 26.90 -0.92
N PRO A 461 12.34 26.83 -0.70
CA PRO A 461 11.48 25.85 -1.35
C PRO A 461 11.55 26.02 -2.86
N ASN A 462 11.85 24.94 -3.57
CA ASN A 462 12.07 24.92 -5.01
C ASN A 462 11.52 23.63 -5.66
N CYS A 463 10.33 23.17 -5.23
CA CYS A 463 9.82 21.83 -5.53
C CYS A 463 9.69 21.55 -7.04
N ALA A 464 10.66 20.82 -7.60
CA ALA A 464 10.58 20.27 -8.95
C ALA A 464 9.76 18.96 -9.02
N LEU A 465 9.29 18.41 -7.88
CA LEU A 465 8.76 17.05 -7.76
C LEU A 465 7.31 16.95 -7.22
N TRP A 466 6.57 18.07 -7.18
CA TRP A 466 5.10 18.16 -7.17
C TRP A 466 4.32 17.41 -6.07
N SER A 467 5.02 16.85 -5.08
CA SER A 467 4.54 15.86 -4.09
C SER A 467 4.56 16.39 -2.64
N GLY A 468 4.70 17.71 -2.49
CA GLY A 468 4.86 18.38 -1.20
C GLY A 468 6.18 18.07 -0.51
N TYR A 469 6.22 18.33 0.79
CA TYR A 469 7.39 18.19 1.65
C TYR A 469 7.03 17.44 2.93
N THR A 470 7.86 16.48 3.33
CA THR A 470 7.81 15.89 4.67
C THR A 470 8.97 16.46 5.47
N VAL A 471 8.66 17.37 6.38
CA VAL A 471 9.59 17.85 7.39
C VAL A 471 9.67 16.83 8.51
N THR A 472 10.88 16.51 8.95
CA THR A 472 11.14 15.69 10.14
C THR A 472 12.18 16.40 10.98
N SER A 473 11.95 16.52 12.29
CA SER A 473 12.98 16.96 13.22
C SER A 473 13.02 16.03 14.42
N TYR A 474 14.24 15.75 14.90
CA TYR A 474 14.44 14.81 15.99
C TYR A 474 15.64 15.18 16.88
N THR A 475 15.52 14.89 18.17
CA THR A 475 16.60 14.97 19.16
C THR A 475 17.46 13.70 19.12
N VAL A 476 18.70 13.80 19.62
CA VAL A 476 19.61 12.67 19.87
C VAL A 476 20.35 12.91 21.19
N LEU A 477 19.83 12.34 22.27
CA LEU A 477 20.41 12.36 23.62
C LEU A 477 20.81 10.94 24.06
N ASP A 478 22.05 10.79 24.53
CA ASP A 478 22.54 9.50 25.03
C ASP A 478 21.83 9.12 26.34
N GLY A 479 21.02 8.07 26.30
CA GLY A 479 20.26 7.59 27.46
C GLY A 479 18.88 8.22 27.63
N ASP A 480 18.34 8.86 26.59
CA ASP A 480 16.94 9.27 26.54
C ASP A 480 15.98 8.09 26.83
N ALA A 481 14.86 8.40 27.48
CA ALA A 481 13.93 7.44 28.04
C ALA A 481 12.60 7.32 27.27
N ILE A 482 12.20 8.31 26.46
CA ILE A 482 10.89 8.30 25.77
C ILE A 482 11.04 8.63 24.28
N ALA A 483 11.62 7.67 23.54
CA ALA A 483 11.80 7.68 22.07
C ALA A 483 10.58 8.08 21.21
N ALA A 484 9.38 8.11 21.79
CA ALA A 484 8.14 8.55 21.15
C ALA A 484 7.96 10.08 21.09
N ASN A 485 8.73 10.85 21.86
CA ASN A 485 8.70 12.32 21.84
C ASN A 485 9.91 12.94 21.11
N ASP A 486 10.97 12.16 20.87
CA ASP A 486 12.19 12.58 20.20
C ASP A 486 11.91 13.22 18.84
N THR A 487 10.99 12.62 18.07
CA THR A 487 10.77 12.90 16.65
C THR A 487 9.40 13.49 16.39
N ILE A 488 9.35 14.61 15.65
CA ILE A 488 8.14 15.17 15.07
C ILE A 488 8.20 15.16 13.54
N HIS A 489 7.08 14.83 12.91
CA HIS A 489 6.89 14.92 11.46
C HIS A 489 5.83 15.98 11.13
N MET A 490 6.03 16.74 10.06
CA MET A 490 5.06 17.68 9.51
C MET A 490 5.03 17.56 8.00
N TYR A 491 3.84 17.36 7.44
CA TYR A 491 3.63 17.42 6.00
C TYR A 491 3.26 18.84 5.57
N MET A 492 3.81 19.31 4.45
CA MET A 492 3.53 20.62 3.88
C MET A 492 3.31 20.56 2.37
N LEU A 493 2.48 21.48 1.88
CA LEU A 493 2.27 21.78 0.48
C LEU A 493 3.00 23.09 0.12
N TYR A 494 3.22 23.34 -1.17
CA TYR A 494 3.68 24.65 -1.64
C TYR A 494 2.52 25.42 -2.28
N THR A 495 2.48 26.73 -2.09
CA THR A 495 1.47 27.61 -2.68
C THR A 495 2.02 28.41 -3.87
N LEU A 496 1.11 28.77 -4.80
CA LEU A 496 1.37 29.58 -5.99
C LEU A 496 0.25 30.61 -6.13
N ASP A 497 0.57 31.88 -5.94
CA ASP A 497 -0.36 33.00 -6.16
C ASP A 497 -0.34 33.49 -7.62
N THR A 498 0.58 32.95 -8.43
CA THR A 498 0.71 33.27 -9.86
C THR A 498 0.82 31.99 -10.68
N ILE A 499 0.01 31.90 -11.73
CA ILE A 499 0.10 30.89 -12.78
C ILE A 499 0.35 31.56 -14.14
N TYR A 500 0.75 30.77 -15.13
CA TYR A 500 0.99 31.26 -16.48
C TYR A 500 0.00 30.63 -17.46
N SER A 501 -0.28 31.33 -18.54
CA SER A 501 -0.80 30.73 -19.77
C SER A 501 0.19 31.06 -20.87
N TYR A 502 0.77 30.03 -21.50
CA TYR A 502 1.73 30.23 -22.60
C TYR A 502 1.00 30.31 -23.94
N ARG A 503 1.43 31.25 -24.79
CA ARG A 503 0.93 31.34 -26.15
C ARG A 503 1.46 30.18 -26.98
N SER A 504 0.55 29.31 -27.38
CA SER A 504 0.82 28.10 -28.14
C SER A 504 0.53 28.30 -29.64
N SER A 505 1.23 27.53 -30.47
CA SER A 505 0.89 27.32 -31.89
C SER A 505 0.14 26.01 -32.13
N SER A 506 -0.10 25.22 -31.08
CA SER A 506 -0.84 23.96 -31.08
C SER A 506 -2.21 24.15 -30.41
N THR A 507 -3.25 24.24 -31.22
CA THR A 507 -4.64 24.24 -30.73
C THR A 507 -4.99 22.84 -30.20
N PRO A 508 -5.37 22.69 -28.92
CA PRO A 508 -5.80 21.40 -28.38
C PRO A 508 -7.18 21.02 -28.95
N SER A 509 -7.48 19.73 -28.96
CA SER A 509 -8.86 19.24 -29.03
C SER A 509 -9.61 19.70 -27.77
N ILE A 510 -10.93 19.72 -27.86
CA ILE A 510 -11.81 19.89 -26.70
C ILE A 510 -12.83 18.76 -26.83
N ASP A 511 -12.41 17.57 -26.40
CA ASP A 511 -13.16 16.32 -26.52
C ASP A 511 -13.21 15.49 -25.22
N GLY A 512 -12.63 16.03 -24.13
CA GLY A 512 -12.70 15.46 -22.78
C GLY A 512 -11.59 14.44 -22.51
N TYR A 513 -10.53 14.44 -23.31
CA TYR A 513 -9.44 13.47 -23.24
C TYR A 513 -8.08 14.17 -23.45
N ILE A 514 -7.30 14.31 -22.38
CA ILE A 514 -5.96 14.90 -22.43
C ILE A 514 -5.01 13.93 -23.17
N ALA A 515 -4.76 14.16 -24.46
CA ALA A 515 -3.92 13.28 -25.25
C ALA A 515 -2.41 13.50 -24.96
N PRO A 516 -1.57 12.45 -25.01
CA PRO A 516 -0.12 12.61 -24.90
C PRO A 516 0.43 13.53 -25.99
N GLY A 517 1.19 14.57 -25.62
CA GLY A 517 1.71 15.57 -26.55
C GLY A 517 0.82 16.80 -26.77
N GLU A 518 -0.46 16.74 -26.40
CA GLU A 518 -1.44 17.80 -26.71
C GLU A 518 -1.34 19.00 -25.77
N TRP A 519 -1.02 18.75 -24.49
CA TRP A 519 -0.90 19.76 -23.44
C TRP A 519 0.57 19.91 -22.97
N ASP A 520 1.54 19.33 -23.69
CA ASP A 520 2.98 19.38 -23.38
C ASP A 520 3.58 20.81 -23.42
N ASP A 521 2.94 21.73 -24.15
CA ASP A 521 3.31 23.15 -24.25
C ASP A 521 2.45 24.07 -23.36
N ALA A 522 1.60 23.50 -22.52
CA ALA A 522 0.79 24.23 -21.55
C ALA A 522 1.49 24.36 -20.19
N TYR A 523 1.15 25.42 -19.45
CA TYR A 523 1.55 25.55 -18.06
C TYR A 523 0.74 24.58 -17.20
N TYR A 524 1.39 23.57 -16.64
CA TYR A 524 0.78 22.58 -15.75
C TYR A 524 0.84 23.07 -14.28
N VAL A 525 -0.21 22.80 -13.51
CA VAL A 525 -0.29 23.06 -12.06
C VAL A 525 -1.07 21.94 -11.35
N ASN A 526 -0.59 21.51 -10.18
CA ASN A 526 -1.32 20.57 -9.33
C ASN A 526 -2.32 21.34 -8.44
N ALA A 527 -3.59 21.36 -8.84
CA ALA A 527 -4.64 22.17 -8.22
C ALA A 527 -5.09 21.66 -6.84
N SER A 528 -4.78 20.42 -6.47
CA SER A 528 -5.06 19.89 -5.12
C SER A 528 -4.11 20.38 -4.02
N ASN A 529 -2.99 21.01 -4.39
CA ASN A 529 -2.05 21.57 -3.42
C ASN A 529 -2.56 22.87 -2.77
N PHE A 530 -3.76 23.32 -3.17
CA PHE A 530 -4.44 24.49 -2.65
C PHE A 530 -5.70 24.01 -1.90
N TRP A 531 -5.84 24.48 -0.65
CA TRP A 531 -6.71 23.89 0.38
C TRP A 531 -8.12 23.54 -0.09
N GLY A 532 -8.63 22.37 0.30
CA GLY A 532 -10.05 22.07 0.12
C GLY A 532 -10.95 23.07 0.86
N TRP A 533 -12.14 23.32 0.31
CA TRP A 533 -13.12 24.29 0.81
C TRP A 533 -13.21 24.25 2.35
N GLY A 534 -13.00 25.39 2.99
CA GLY A 534 -13.14 25.53 4.44
C GLY A 534 -11.98 24.97 5.27
N GLY A 535 -10.81 24.73 4.66
CA GLY A 535 -9.60 24.34 5.37
C GLY A 535 -9.41 22.84 5.57
N THR A 536 -10.07 22.01 4.76
CA THR A 536 -9.85 20.56 4.77
C THR A 536 -8.78 20.22 3.72
N PRO A 537 -7.60 19.71 4.10
CA PRO A 537 -6.59 19.32 3.11
C PRO A 537 -7.06 18.07 2.33
N TYR A 538 -6.82 18.08 1.01
CA TYR A 538 -7.01 16.91 0.15
C TYR A 538 -5.66 16.22 -0.14
N PRO A 539 -5.65 14.94 -0.52
CA PRO A 539 -4.43 14.24 -0.91
C PRO A 539 -3.71 14.95 -2.09
N PRO A 540 -2.36 14.98 -2.10
CA PRO A 540 -1.61 15.51 -3.22
C PRO A 540 -1.96 14.79 -4.53
N ASN A 541 -2.17 15.56 -5.60
CA ASN A 541 -2.66 15.11 -6.92
C ASN A 541 -4.17 14.78 -7.00
N ALA A 542 -5.01 15.16 -6.03
CA ALA A 542 -6.47 14.99 -6.13
C ALA A 542 -7.16 15.82 -7.23
N ALA A 543 -6.47 16.83 -7.77
CA ALA A 543 -6.92 17.75 -8.81
C ALA A 543 -5.71 18.35 -9.55
N LYS A 544 -5.83 18.60 -10.86
CA LYS A 544 -4.73 18.92 -11.78
C LYS A 544 -5.25 19.83 -12.89
N ALA A 545 -4.51 20.88 -13.23
CA ALA A 545 -4.90 21.83 -14.28
C ALA A 545 -3.76 22.15 -15.25
N TRP A 546 -4.10 22.43 -16.51
CA TRP A 546 -3.18 22.87 -17.57
C TRP A 546 -3.72 24.14 -18.22
N PHE A 547 -2.86 25.12 -18.54
CA PHE A 547 -3.26 26.40 -19.12
C PHE A 547 -2.38 26.79 -20.33
N LYS A 548 -3.01 27.05 -21.48
CA LYS A 548 -2.37 27.67 -22.66
C LYS A 548 -3.36 28.53 -23.43
N HIS A 549 -2.89 29.33 -24.39
CA HIS A 549 -3.77 30.17 -25.20
C HIS A 549 -3.28 30.32 -26.64
N ASP A 550 -4.17 30.68 -27.55
CA ASP A 550 -3.81 31.17 -28.88
C ASP A 550 -4.28 32.63 -29.09
N GLY A 551 -4.39 33.10 -30.33
CA GLY A 551 -4.86 34.46 -30.62
C GLY A 551 -6.37 34.70 -30.43
N ASN A 552 -7.16 33.65 -30.15
CA ASN A 552 -8.62 33.69 -30.10
C ASN A 552 -9.21 33.04 -28.85
N TYR A 553 -8.51 32.10 -28.19
CA TYR A 553 -9.02 31.41 -27.00
C TYR A 553 -7.95 31.18 -25.92
N LEU A 554 -8.37 31.31 -24.65
CA LEU A 554 -7.74 30.64 -23.51
C LEU A 554 -8.22 29.19 -23.47
N TYR A 555 -7.30 28.24 -23.40
CA TYR A 555 -7.57 26.82 -23.23
C TYR A 555 -7.13 26.37 -21.83
N ALA A 556 -7.96 25.58 -21.17
CA ALA A 556 -7.55 24.90 -19.95
C ALA A 556 -8.12 23.49 -19.86
N ALA A 557 -7.31 22.55 -19.38
CA ALA A 557 -7.74 21.20 -19.03
C ALA A 557 -7.67 21.00 -17.52
N PHE A 558 -8.59 20.21 -16.98
CA PHE A 558 -8.66 19.81 -15.58
C PHE A 558 -8.79 18.30 -15.50
N ALA A 559 -8.18 17.69 -14.49
CA ALA A 559 -8.34 16.28 -14.18
C ALA A 559 -8.47 16.09 -12.66
N MET A 560 -9.51 15.39 -12.23
CA MET A 560 -9.84 15.13 -10.83
C MET A 560 -9.64 13.64 -10.48
N PRO A 561 -8.43 13.18 -10.08
CA PRO A 561 -8.17 11.76 -9.83
C PRO A 561 -9.01 11.02 -8.78
N LEU A 562 -9.74 11.74 -7.92
CA LEU A 562 -10.65 11.15 -6.94
C LEU A 562 -12.11 11.08 -7.43
N ALA A 563 -12.42 11.67 -8.59
CA ALA A 563 -13.68 11.55 -9.31
C ALA A 563 -13.45 10.66 -10.54
N THR A 564 -14.16 9.53 -10.64
CA THR A 564 -13.91 8.52 -11.70
C THR A 564 -15.11 8.35 -12.65
N THR A 565 -16.21 9.03 -12.34
CA THR A 565 -17.46 9.09 -13.10
C THR A 565 -17.75 10.52 -13.53
N ARG A 566 -18.63 10.65 -14.53
CA ARG A 566 -19.16 11.92 -15.01
C ARG A 566 -20.62 12.01 -14.57
N ASP A 567 -20.89 12.83 -13.57
CA ASP A 567 -22.15 12.95 -12.88
C ASP A 567 -22.85 14.30 -13.13
N LEU A 568 -24.11 14.41 -12.72
CA LEU A 568 -24.91 15.62 -12.96
C LEU A 568 -24.54 16.70 -11.93
N GLY A 569 -24.06 17.84 -12.40
CA GLY A 569 -23.62 18.96 -11.55
C GLY A 569 -22.11 19.05 -11.33
N ASP A 570 -21.31 18.16 -11.94
CA ASP A 570 -19.86 18.30 -11.98
C ASP A 570 -19.50 19.59 -12.70
N GLN A 571 -18.55 20.36 -12.16
CA GLN A 571 -18.28 21.72 -12.63
C GLN A 571 -16.88 22.27 -12.32
N ILE A 572 -16.42 23.12 -13.23
CA ILE A 572 -15.32 24.06 -13.07
C ILE A 572 -15.90 25.48 -13.05
N GLY A 573 -15.53 26.28 -12.06
CA GLY A 573 -15.84 27.70 -12.02
C GLY A 573 -14.59 28.54 -12.25
N PHE A 574 -14.61 29.47 -13.20
CA PHE A 574 -13.60 30.54 -13.34
C PHE A 574 -14.25 31.88 -12.96
N TYR A 575 -13.56 32.68 -12.17
CA TYR A 575 -13.91 34.06 -11.85
C TYR A 575 -12.75 34.95 -12.29
N LEU A 576 -13.04 35.92 -13.14
CA LEU A 576 -12.03 36.69 -13.87
C LEU A 576 -12.31 38.20 -13.74
N ASP A 577 -11.36 38.89 -13.10
CA ASP A 577 -11.09 40.31 -13.29
C ASP A 577 -10.03 40.38 -14.40
N GLU A 578 -10.48 40.73 -15.60
CA GLU A 578 -9.66 40.71 -16.82
C GLU A 578 -8.69 41.89 -16.93
N ASN A 579 -8.94 42.96 -16.17
CA ASN A 579 -8.20 44.21 -16.23
C ASN A 579 -7.09 44.26 -15.15
N ASN A 580 -7.20 43.42 -14.11
CA ASN A 580 -6.29 43.25 -12.99
C ASN A 580 -6.19 44.49 -12.08
N ASP A 581 -7.31 45.17 -11.80
CA ASP A 581 -7.38 46.27 -10.82
C ASP A 581 -7.95 45.85 -9.45
N GLY A 582 -8.44 44.62 -9.31
CA GLY A 582 -8.99 44.06 -8.08
C GLY A 582 -10.44 44.49 -7.79
N GLN A 583 -11.12 45.12 -8.75
CA GLN A 583 -12.52 45.55 -8.67
C GLN A 583 -13.34 44.92 -9.80
N TRP A 584 -14.66 45.03 -9.72
CA TRP A 584 -15.54 44.58 -10.81
C TRP A 584 -15.84 45.74 -11.77
N ALA A 585 -15.73 45.50 -13.08
CA ALA A 585 -16.08 46.45 -14.11
C ALA A 585 -17.59 46.70 -14.24
N THR A 586 -17.96 47.83 -14.87
CA THR A 586 -19.37 48.25 -15.02
C THR A 586 -19.99 47.90 -16.37
N ASP A 587 -19.20 47.45 -17.34
CA ASP A 587 -19.57 47.17 -18.73
C ASP A 587 -19.90 45.70 -19.02
N ASN A 588 -19.89 44.85 -17.99
CA ASN A 588 -20.24 43.42 -18.02
C ASN A 588 -19.25 42.53 -18.80
N SER A 589 -17.98 42.91 -18.96
CA SER A 589 -16.96 42.01 -19.51
C SER A 589 -16.38 41.06 -18.45
N GLU A 590 -16.26 41.54 -17.22
CA GLU A 590 -15.82 40.75 -16.06
C GLU A 590 -16.94 39.95 -15.40
N GLY A 591 -16.55 38.82 -14.81
CA GLY A 591 -17.48 37.97 -14.09
C GLY A 591 -17.00 36.53 -14.04
N ASN A 592 -17.93 35.59 -14.21
CA ASN A 592 -17.64 34.19 -14.00
C ASN A 592 -18.14 33.27 -15.12
N TYR A 593 -17.31 32.30 -15.48
CA TYR A 593 -17.65 31.20 -16.37
C TYR A 593 -17.91 29.93 -15.55
N TRP A 594 -18.96 29.21 -15.92
CA TRP A 594 -19.37 27.94 -15.35
C TRP A 594 -19.32 26.88 -16.45
N TYR A 595 -18.31 26.02 -16.40
CA TYR A 595 -18.19 24.83 -17.24
C TYR A 595 -18.79 23.69 -16.43
N TRP A 596 -19.94 23.14 -16.83
CA TRP A 596 -20.64 22.17 -16.01
C TRP A 596 -21.42 21.12 -16.80
N VAL A 597 -21.56 19.94 -16.20
CA VAL A 597 -22.50 18.91 -16.65
C VAL A 597 -23.89 19.28 -16.15
N ASN A 598 -24.72 19.86 -17.03
CA ASN A 598 -26.04 20.33 -16.63
C ASN A 598 -26.98 19.18 -16.27
N GLY A 599 -28.17 19.49 -15.71
CA GLY A 599 -29.14 18.49 -15.25
C GLY A 599 -29.74 17.56 -16.33
N SER A 600 -29.39 17.74 -17.61
CA SER A 600 -29.71 16.80 -18.70
C SER A 600 -28.50 15.94 -19.14
N GLY A 601 -27.37 16.05 -18.43
CA GLY A 601 -26.13 15.35 -18.76
C GLY A 601 -25.38 15.95 -19.95
N VAL A 602 -25.59 17.22 -20.29
CA VAL A 602 -24.90 17.90 -21.41
C VAL A 602 -23.87 18.87 -20.85
N ASP A 603 -22.68 18.90 -21.45
CA ASP A 603 -21.65 19.89 -21.12
C ASP A 603 -22.10 21.28 -21.61
N GLU A 604 -22.18 22.22 -20.69
CA GLU A 604 -22.67 23.58 -20.95
C GLU A 604 -21.67 24.60 -20.41
N VAL A 605 -21.52 25.72 -21.11
CA VAL A 605 -20.75 26.87 -20.62
C VAL A 605 -21.66 28.06 -20.44
N LEU A 606 -21.84 28.46 -19.19
CA LEU A 606 -22.60 29.62 -18.81
C LEU A 606 -21.64 30.74 -18.41
N TYR A 607 -21.91 31.96 -18.87
CA TYR A 607 -21.25 33.16 -18.39
C TYR A 607 -22.24 34.00 -17.58
N ARG A 608 -21.74 34.64 -16.53
CA ARG A 608 -22.48 35.61 -15.72
C ARG A 608 -21.58 36.81 -15.45
N PRO A 609 -21.95 38.02 -15.90
CA PRO A 609 -21.18 39.21 -15.56
C PRO A 609 -21.34 39.53 -14.08
N ILE A 610 -20.28 40.04 -13.46
CA ILE A 610 -20.29 40.52 -12.07
C ILE A 610 -19.86 41.98 -12.11
N THR A 611 -20.63 42.83 -11.41
CA THR A 611 -20.43 44.28 -11.39
C THR A 611 -20.36 44.77 -9.94
N PRO A 612 -20.01 46.03 -9.67
CA PRO A 612 -20.09 46.61 -8.32
C PRO A 612 -21.52 46.61 -7.73
N SER A 613 -22.55 46.42 -8.57
CA SER A 613 -23.94 46.25 -8.13
C SER A 613 -24.33 44.80 -7.79
N GLY A 614 -23.40 43.85 -8.00
CA GLY A 614 -23.59 42.42 -7.78
C GLY A 614 -23.60 41.59 -9.08
N PRO A 615 -23.88 40.28 -8.98
CA PRO A 615 -23.99 39.37 -10.10
C PRO A 615 -25.19 39.70 -11.00
N GLY A 616 -24.95 39.80 -12.31
CA GLY A 616 -25.97 40.02 -13.33
C GLY A 616 -26.69 38.73 -13.78
N THR A 617 -27.45 38.85 -14.87
CA THR A 617 -28.18 37.72 -15.47
C THR A 617 -27.21 36.73 -16.11
N GLN A 618 -27.31 35.45 -15.72
CA GLN A 618 -26.56 34.35 -16.34
C GLN A 618 -27.12 33.99 -17.72
N GLY A 619 -26.24 33.65 -18.66
CA GLY A 619 -26.61 33.16 -19.98
C GLY A 619 -25.57 32.20 -20.56
N VAL A 620 -25.87 31.59 -21.70
CA VAL A 620 -24.90 30.81 -22.48
C VAL A 620 -23.77 31.74 -22.95
N ALA A 621 -22.54 31.22 -23.04
CA ALA A 621 -21.37 31.95 -23.54
C ALA A 621 -21.00 31.51 -24.98
N PRO A 622 -21.46 32.21 -26.05
CA PRO A 622 -21.16 31.81 -27.43
C PRO A 622 -19.66 31.70 -27.73
N GLY A 623 -19.23 30.55 -28.25
CA GLY A 623 -17.84 30.27 -28.62
C GLY A 623 -17.00 29.69 -27.49
N ALA A 624 -17.43 29.82 -26.23
CA ALA A 624 -16.88 29.01 -25.15
C ALA A 624 -17.36 27.56 -25.28
N GLN A 625 -16.54 26.61 -24.83
CA GLN A 625 -16.87 25.18 -24.88
C GLN A 625 -16.28 24.50 -23.64
N SER A 626 -17.02 23.53 -23.10
CA SER A 626 -16.47 22.46 -22.28
C SER A 626 -16.79 21.14 -22.96
N VAL A 627 -15.92 20.16 -22.82
CA VAL A 627 -16.29 18.75 -22.95
C VAL A 627 -15.71 18.00 -21.75
N THR A 628 -16.53 17.13 -21.16
CA THR A 628 -16.09 16.26 -20.07
C THR A 628 -15.94 14.83 -20.53
N GLY A 629 -14.94 14.14 -19.97
CA GLY A 629 -14.62 12.76 -20.30
C GLY A 629 -13.90 12.05 -19.16
N VAL A 630 -13.39 10.85 -19.44
CA VAL A 630 -12.65 10.05 -18.47
C VAL A 630 -11.31 9.64 -19.08
N PHE A 631 -10.21 10.04 -18.43
CA PHE A 631 -8.84 9.75 -18.85
C PHE A 631 -8.06 9.10 -17.72
N ASN A 632 -7.48 7.91 -17.95
CA ASN A 632 -6.76 7.14 -16.94
C ASN A 632 -7.53 6.91 -15.61
N GLY A 633 -8.85 6.85 -15.68
CA GLY A 633 -9.73 6.71 -14.51
C GLY A 633 -10.07 8.03 -13.80
N TYR A 634 -9.68 9.17 -14.35
CA TYR A 634 -9.94 10.50 -13.80
C TYR A 634 -11.03 11.21 -14.62
N LEU A 635 -11.97 11.87 -13.95
CA LEU A 635 -12.88 12.84 -14.56
C LEU A 635 -12.05 14.00 -15.12
N VAL A 636 -12.24 14.31 -16.40
CA VAL A 636 -11.54 15.38 -17.11
C VAL A 636 -12.54 16.41 -17.61
N PHE A 637 -12.17 17.70 -17.48
CA PHE A 637 -12.79 18.80 -18.21
C PHE A 637 -11.77 19.38 -19.17
N GLU A 638 -12.08 19.44 -20.45
CA GLU A 638 -11.38 20.33 -21.37
C GLU A 638 -12.25 21.56 -21.63
N THR A 639 -11.63 22.73 -21.63
CA THR A 639 -12.32 24.02 -21.72
C THR A 639 -11.62 24.95 -22.72
N LYS A 640 -12.42 25.77 -23.41
CA LYS A 640 -11.93 26.94 -24.14
C LYS A 640 -12.81 28.15 -23.88
N THR A 641 -12.19 29.31 -23.75
CA THR A 641 -12.81 30.59 -23.42
C THR A 641 -12.42 31.62 -24.48
N PRO A 642 -13.37 32.28 -25.18
CA PRO A 642 -13.05 33.18 -26.28
C PRO A 642 -12.47 34.51 -25.76
N PHE A 643 -11.42 35.01 -26.42
CA PHE A 643 -11.04 36.42 -26.34
C PHE A 643 -11.92 37.28 -27.26
N GLY A 644 -12.11 38.55 -26.92
CA GLY A 644 -12.86 39.50 -27.74
C GLY A 644 -13.53 40.60 -26.91
N VAL A 645 -14.35 41.43 -27.56
CA VAL A 645 -14.92 42.67 -26.98
C VAL A 645 -16.42 42.56 -26.63
N LEU A 646 -16.99 41.36 -26.68
CA LEU A 646 -18.38 41.11 -26.29
C LEU A 646 -18.44 40.72 -24.81
N PRO A 647 -19.54 41.00 -24.08
CA PRO A 647 -19.61 40.80 -22.62
C PRO A 647 -19.23 39.39 -22.11
N TYR A 648 -19.43 38.34 -22.92
CA TYR A 648 -19.11 36.95 -22.56
C TYR A 648 -17.74 36.48 -23.10
N GLN A 649 -16.88 37.41 -23.51
CA GLN A 649 -15.53 37.15 -24.02
C GLN A 649 -14.52 37.85 -23.13
N LEU A 650 -13.33 37.28 -23.02
CA LEU A 650 -12.19 37.88 -22.30
C LEU A 650 -11.65 39.06 -23.13
N ASN A 651 -11.88 40.28 -22.67
CA ASN A 651 -11.48 41.52 -23.33
C ASN A 651 -10.06 41.93 -22.92
N MET A 652 -9.13 41.00 -23.16
CA MET A 652 -7.71 41.14 -22.87
C MET A 652 -6.87 40.73 -24.10
N ASN A 653 -5.64 41.23 -24.19
CA ASN A 653 -4.73 40.94 -25.28
C ASN A 653 -3.92 39.65 -25.00
N PRO A 654 -4.09 38.58 -25.81
CA PRO A 654 -3.38 37.29 -25.67
C PRO A 654 -1.92 37.35 -26.17
N ALA A 655 -1.24 38.45 -25.87
CA ALA A 655 0.16 38.72 -26.22
C ALA A 655 0.85 39.61 -25.18
N GLY A 656 0.53 39.45 -23.89
CA GLY A 656 1.27 40.08 -22.79
C GLY A 656 0.46 40.45 -21.55
N ASP A 657 -0.87 40.38 -21.61
CA ASP A 657 -1.73 40.88 -20.53
C ASP A 657 -1.73 39.96 -19.30
N THR A 658 -2.30 40.47 -18.21
CA THR A 658 -2.40 39.79 -16.91
C THR A 658 -3.82 39.99 -16.39
N ALA A 659 -4.39 38.96 -15.79
CA ALA A 659 -5.71 39.01 -15.16
C ALA A 659 -5.67 38.43 -13.75
N HIS A 660 -6.59 38.89 -12.91
CA HIS A 660 -6.92 38.23 -11.67
C HIS A 660 -7.89 37.08 -11.94
N LEU A 661 -7.49 35.86 -11.59
CA LEU A 661 -8.29 34.65 -11.77
C LEU A 661 -8.45 33.95 -10.43
N TRP A 662 -9.65 33.42 -10.19
CA TRP A 662 -9.92 32.43 -9.16
C TRP A 662 -10.65 31.25 -9.79
N PHE A 663 -10.25 30.02 -9.42
CA PHE A 663 -10.88 28.81 -9.97
C PHE A 663 -11.03 27.69 -8.93
N PHE A 664 -11.97 26.78 -9.19
CA PHE A 664 -12.18 25.57 -8.40
C PHE A 664 -12.59 24.38 -9.29
N GLU A 665 -12.37 23.18 -8.76
CA GLU A 665 -12.74 21.88 -9.32
C GLU A 665 -13.75 21.19 -8.39
N MET A 666 -14.92 20.78 -8.89
CA MET A 666 -16.00 20.19 -8.09
C MET A 666 -16.73 19.04 -8.81
N ASP A 667 -16.98 17.94 -8.09
CA ASP A 667 -17.90 16.85 -8.47
C ASP A 667 -18.89 16.63 -7.32
N ASN A 668 -20.19 16.43 -7.61
CA ASN A 668 -21.26 16.18 -6.62
C ASN A 668 -21.24 17.06 -5.34
N ASN A 669 -20.92 18.35 -5.48
CA ASN A 669 -20.80 19.34 -4.37
C ASN A 669 -19.65 19.04 -3.39
N ARG A 670 -18.68 18.23 -3.80
CA ARG A 670 -17.37 18.01 -3.17
C ARG A 670 -16.31 18.72 -4.00
N PHE A 671 -15.45 19.47 -3.33
CA PHE A 671 -14.36 20.21 -3.97
C PHE A 671 -13.12 19.31 -4.04
N PHE A 672 -12.39 19.37 -5.14
CA PHE A 672 -11.16 18.60 -5.36
C PHE A 672 -9.94 19.51 -5.54
N GLY A 673 -10.16 20.74 -6.00
CA GLY A 673 -9.18 21.83 -6.06
C GLY A 673 -9.86 23.19 -5.84
N TRP A 674 -9.14 24.12 -5.22
CA TRP A 674 -9.65 25.45 -4.84
C TRP A 674 -8.49 26.43 -4.79
N TRP A 675 -8.43 27.40 -5.70
CA TRP A 675 -7.26 28.30 -5.78
C TRP A 675 -7.30 29.38 -4.68
N ASN A 676 -6.12 29.80 -4.22
CA ASN A 676 -5.84 30.62 -3.04
C ASN A 676 -6.34 30.05 -1.69
N ALA A 677 -5.38 29.59 -0.87
CA ALA A 677 -5.64 29.03 0.46
C ALA A 677 -5.99 30.07 1.55
N GLY A 678 -5.69 31.35 1.34
CA GLY A 678 -5.96 32.43 2.30
C GLY A 678 -7.32 33.11 2.12
N MET A 679 -8.06 32.75 1.07
CA MET A 679 -9.30 33.41 0.67
C MET A 679 -10.49 32.96 1.53
N PRO A 680 -11.20 33.87 2.24
CA PRO A 680 -12.38 33.49 3.01
C PRO A 680 -13.51 32.94 2.14
N ALA A 681 -14.25 31.94 2.63
CA ALA A 681 -15.27 31.22 1.86
C ALA A 681 -16.47 32.09 1.39
N ASP A 682 -16.65 33.27 1.98
CA ASP A 682 -17.65 34.27 1.62
C ASP A 682 -17.11 35.39 0.69
N SER A 683 -15.81 35.38 0.39
CA SER A 683 -15.12 36.45 -0.36
C SER A 683 -14.99 36.19 -1.87
N TRP A 684 -15.70 35.20 -2.41
CA TRP A 684 -15.69 34.87 -3.86
C TRP A 684 -16.20 35.99 -4.79
N LEU A 685 -16.82 37.05 -4.23
CA LEU A 685 -17.20 38.28 -4.95
C LEU A 685 -16.17 39.42 -4.85
N VAL A 686 -14.93 39.15 -4.41
CA VAL A 686 -13.92 40.20 -4.16
C VAL A 686 -12.62 39.90 -4.95
N PRO A 687 -12.43 40.49 -6.14
CA PRO A 687 -11.31 40.15 -7.02
C PRO A 687 -9.92 40.40 -6.44
N SER A 688 -9.77 41.32 -5.48
CA SER A 688 -8.51 41.56 -4.78
C SER A 688 -7.99 40.37 -3.95
N TRP A 689 -8.76 39.29 -3.81
CA TRP A 689 -8.30 38.01 -3.22
C TRP A 689 -7.90 36.95 -4.25
N TYR A 690 -8.08 37.23 -5.54
CA TYR A 690 -7.82 36.26 -6.60
C TYR A 690 -6.32 36.10 -6.86
N GLY A 691 -5.94 34.93 -7.39
CA GLY A 691 -4.59 34.71 -7.90
C GLY A 691 -4.35 35.50 -9.18
N THR A 692 -3.12 35.49 -9.68
CA THR A 692 -2.73 36.17 -10.93
C THR A 692 -2.48 35.15 -12.04
N ILE A 693 -3.10 35.33 -13.21
CA ILE A 693 -2.76 34.59 -14.44
C ILE A 693 -2.07 35.51 -15.44
N ILE A 694 -0.85 35.16 -15.86
CA ILE A 694 -0.05 35.97 -16.79
C ILE A 694 -0.02 35.32 -18.17
N PHE A 695 -0.49 36.04 -19.20
CA PHE A 695 -0.53 35.59 -20.59
C PHE A 695 0.81 35.89 -21.27
N LYS A 696 1.68 34.88 -21.34
CA LYS A 696 3.02 35.00 -21.92
C LYS A 696 2.95 34.88 -23.45
N THR A 697 3.59 35.81 -24.16
CA THR A 697 3.83 35.74 -25.61
C THR A 697 4.54 34.44 -26.02
N LEU A 698 4.53 34.14 -27.33
CA LEU A 698 5.24 32.98 -27.88
C LEU A 698 6.69 33.00 -27.36
N GLN A 699 7.11 31.93 -26.67
CA GLN A 699 8.23 32.01 -25.73
C GLN A 699 9.52 32.49 -26.40
N SER A 700 10.16 33.49 -25.80
CA SER A 700 11.42 34.04 -26.32
C SER A 700 12.56 33.03 -26.19
N GLY A 701 12.64 32.27 -25.11
CA GLY A 701 13.64 31.22 -24.92
C GLY A 701 13.20 30.25 -23.84
N ASP A 702 13.26 28.96 -24.15
CA ASP A 702 13.01 27.82 -23.27
C ASP A 702 13.94 26.71 -23.78
N VAL A 703 14.85 26.18 -22.98
CA VAL A 703 15.71 25.03 -23.31
C VAL A 703 15.53 23.91 -22.30
N GLY A 704 14.76 22.88 -22.67
CA GLY A 704 14.51 21.71 -21.84
C GLY A 704 15.35 20.47 -22.17
N VAL A 705 15.36 19.50 -21.24
CA VAL A 705 15.93 18.15 -21.46
C VAL A 705 14.93 17.30 -22.25
N LYS A 706 15.22 17.04 -23.53
CA LYS A 706 14.37 16.21 -24.38
C LYS A 706 14.46 14.72 -24.02
N SER A 707 15.67 14.16 -23.92
CA SER A 707 15.87 12.72 -23.68
C SER A 707 17.20 12.38 -23.01
N ILE A 708 17.23 11.24 -22.32
CA ILE A 708 18.45 10.55 -21.87
C ILE A 708 18.71 9.43 -22.88
N ASP A 709 19.90 9.44 -23.51
CA ASP A 709 20.16 8.62 -24.70
C ASP A 709 21.14 7.46 -24.41
N ALA A 710 22.07 7.65 -23.47
CA ALA A 710 23.02 6.64 -23.01
C ALA A 710 23.56 7.01 -21.61
N PRO A 711 24.04 6.04 -20.79
CA PRO A 711 24.11 4.61 -21.07
C PRO A 711 22.79 3.88 -20.76
N ALA A 712 22.54 2.77 -21.47
CA ALA A 712 21.46 1.83 -21.15
C ALA A 712 21.94 0.66 -20.27
N TYR A 713 23.25 0.44 -20.17
CA TYR A 713 23.89 -0.64 -19.42
C TYR A 713 25.36 -0.32 -19.13
N GLY A 714 25.91 -0.86 -18.05
CA GLY A 714 27.34 -0.81 -17.73
C GLY A 714 27.86 -2.12 -17.09
N GLN A 715 29.17 -2.22 -16.89
CA GLN A 715 29.78 -3.32 -16.14
C GLN A 715 30.78 -2.75 -15.12
N PRO A 716 30.93 -3.35 -13.93
CA PRO A 716 31.93 -2.94 -12.95
C PRO A 716 33.33 -2.88 -13.56
N GLY A 717 33.99 -1.72 -13.45
CA GLY A 717 35.34 -1.48 -13.96
C GLY A 717 35.44 -1.15 -15.46
N ASN A 718 34.34 -1.19 -16.23
CA ASN A 718 34.34 -0.83 -17.66
C ASN A 718 33.71 0.56 -17.88
N PRO A 719 34.35 1.45 -18.66
CA PRO A 719 33.81 2.79 -18.91
C PRO A 719 32.52 2.75 -19.75
N VAL A 720 31.54 3.54 -19.33
CA VAL A 720 30.31 3.89 -20.07
C VAL A 720 30.39 5.33 -20.54
N THR A 721 29.71 5.66 -21.64
CA THR A 721 29.69 7.00 -22.24
C THR A 721 28.30 7.64 -22.09
N PRO A 722 28.12 8.64 -21.20
CA PRO A 722 26.83 9.29 -21.01
C PRO A 722 26.47 10.24 -22.16
N LYS A 723 25.20 10.22 -22.56
CA LYS A 723 24.64 11.04 -23.64
C LYS A 723 23.18 11.41 -23.37
N ALA A 724 22.82 12.63 -23.72
CA ALA A 724 21.45 13.14 -23.61
C ALA A 724 21.21 14.27 -24.63
N THR A 725 19.95 14.53 -24.94
CA THR A 725 19.52 15.53 -25.92
C THR A 725 18.71 16.63 -25.26
N TRP A 726 19.05 17.88 -25.60
CA TRP A 726 18.35 19.09 -25.20
C TRP A 726 17.65 19.73 -26.39
N LYS A 727 16.54 20.42 -26.13
CA LYS A 727 15.74 21.12 -27.15
C LYS A 727 15.44 22.54 -26.69
N ASN A 728 15.57 23.51 -27.59
CA ASN A 728 15.00 24.83 -27.40
C ASN A 728 13.54 24.80 -27.87
N TYR A 729 12.59 24.92 -26.94
CA TYR A 729 11.16 25.01 -27.22
C TYR A 729 10.73 26.47 -27.52
N GLY A 730 11.54 27.45 -27.10
CA GLY A 730 11.39 28.86 -27.43
C GLY A 730 11.80 29.23 -28.86
N THR A 731 11.77 30.53 -29.15
CA THR A 731 11.95 31.08 -30.51
C THR A 731 13.29 31.79 -30.78
N THR A 732 13.98 32.26 -29.75
CA THR A 732 15.30 32.91 -29.87
C THR A 732 16.42 31.96 -29.45
N ALA A 733 17.65 32.27 -29.87
CA ALA A 733 18.80 31.44 -29.55
C ALA A 733 19.22 31.62 -28.07
N MET A 734 19.37 30.52 -27.35
CA MET A 734 19.74 30.50 -25.95
C MET A 734 21.09 29.82 -25.71
N ASN A 735 21.85 30.36 -24.76
CA ASN A 735 23.01 29.69 -24.17
C ASN A 735 22.60 29.05 -22.85
N PHE A 736 23.04 27.81 -22.63
CA PHE A 736 22.60 26.98 -21.51
C PHE A 736 23.74 26.08 -21.03
N THR A 737 23.63 25.55 -19.81
CA THR A 737 24.51 24.50 -19.31
C THR A 737 23.74 23.20 -19.24
N ALA A 738 24.16 22.19 -20.00
CA ALA A 738 23.65 20.82 -19.92
C ALA A 738 24.41 20.05 -18.85
N TRP A 739 23.70 19.45 -17.90
CA TRP A 739 24.24 18.61 -16.82
C TRP A 739 23.85 17.15 -17.03
N TYR A 740 24.79 16.25 -16.76
CA TYR A 740 24.57 14.82 -16.69
C TYR A 740 25.08 14.28 -15.36
N LEU A 741 24.18 13.69 -14.57
CA LEU A 741 24.41 13.21 -13.22
C LEU A 741 24.11 11.71 -13.14
N ILE A 742 24.92 10.96 -12.38
CA ILE A 742 24.66 9.55 -12.06
C ILE A 742 24.80 9.35 -10.54
N ASP A 743 23.77 8.75 -9.96
CA ASP A 743 23.75 8.25 -8.59
C ASP A 743 23.88 6.72 -8.61
N ASP A 744 24.61 6.17 -7.64
CA ASP A 744 24.86 4.73 -7.52
C ASP A 744 23.68 3.99 -6.84
N PRO A 745 23.72 2.65 -6.71
CA PRO A 745 22.64 1.86 -6.11
C PRO A 745 22.39 2.14 -4.61
N SER A 746 23.27 2.90 -3.93
CA SER A 746 23.04 3.37 -2.56
C SER A 746 22.37 4.76 -2.50
N GLY A 747 22.16 5.40 -3.65
CA GLY A 747 21.71 6.79 -3.75
C GLY A 747 22.84 7.82 -3.73
N THR A 748 24.11 7.39 -3.74
CA THR A 748 25.27 8.30 -3.65
C THR A 748 25.63 8.87 -5.02
N ARG A 749 25.83 10.19 -5.11
CA ARG A 749 26.31 10.87 -6.34
C ARG A 749 27.73 10.44 -6.68
N VAL A 750 27.89 9.72 -7.80
CA VAL A 750 29.17 9.16 -8.26
C VAL A 750 29.68 9.74 -9.57
N TYR A 751 28.84 10.48 -10.30
CA TYR A 751 29.23 11.21 -11.52
C TYR A 751 28.43 12.50 -11.66
N ALA A 752 29.11 13.60 -11.96
CA ALA A 752 28.49 14.88 -12.24
C ALA A 752 29.35 15.65 -13.25
N GLU A 753 28.88 15.72 -14.51
CA GLU A 753 29.57 16.42 -15.59
C GLU A 753 28.64 17.45 -16.24
N SER A 754 29.23 18.50 -16.81
CA SER A 754 28.49 19.56 -17.49
C SER A 754 29.15 20.00 -18.79
N GLN A 755 28.34 20.51 -19.73
CA GLN A 755 28.79 21.11 -20.97
C GLN A 755 27.95 22.35 -21.29
N SER A 756 28.58 23.40 -21.80
CA SER A 756 27.87 24.60 -22.26
C SER A 756 27.38 24.42 -23.70
N GLY A 757 26.14 24.79 -23.94
CA GLY A 757 25.47 24.70 -25.23
C GLY A 757 24.94 26.04 -25.73
N SER A 758 24.68 26.10 -27.04
CA SER A 758 23.91 27.17 -27.66
C SER A 758 22.92 26.54 -28.65
N LEU A 759 21.63 26.89 -28.53
CA LEU A 759 20.57 26.35 -29.37
C LEU A 759 19.71 27.48 -29.94
N ALA A 760 19.53 27.51 -31.26
CA ALA A 760 18.51 28.34 -31.90
C ALA A 760 17.10 27.87 -31.51
N GLY A 761 16.11 28.77 -31.59
CA GLY A 761 14.71 28.43 -31.29
C GLY A 761 14.19 27.25 -32.11
N GLY A 762 13.49 26.32 -31.47
CA GLY A 762 13.00 25.07 -32.06
C GLY A 762 14.05 23.99 -32.33
N ALA A 763 15.35 24.26 -32.15
CA ALA A 763 16.43 23.33 -32.48
C ALA A 763 16.78 22.37 -31.33
N GLU A 764 17.53 21.30 -31.64
CA GLU A 764 17.92 20.25 -30.72
C GLU A 764 19.43 19.95 -30.82
N ILE A 765 20.06 19.55 -29.70
CA ILE A 765 21.47 19.15 -29.65
C ILE A 765 21.66 17.98 -28.68
N GLN A 766 22.44 16.98 -29.10
CA GLN A 766 22.87 15.89 -28.24
C GLN A 766 24.27 16.17 -27.71
N PHE A 767 24.45 16.10 -26.39
CA PHE A 767 25.76 16.12 -25.76
C PHE A 767 26.28 14.70 -25.51
N THR A 768 27.61 14.56 -25.57
CA THR A 768 28.34 13.37 -25.16
C THR A 768 29.34 13.79 -24.09
N PHE A 769 29.16 13.26 -22.88
CA PHE A 769 29.93 13.64 -21.70
C PHE A 769 31.16 12.73 -21.51
N PRO A 770 32.13 13.09 -20.65
CA PRO A 770 33.27 12.24 -20.31
C PRO A 770 32.86 10.83 -19.88
N ASN A 771 33.71 9.83 -20.13
CA ASN A 771 33.38 8.46 -19.73
C ASN A 771 33.34 8.31 -18.20
N TYR A 772 32.32 7.62 -17.70
CA TYR A 772 32.20 7.20 -16.30
C TYR A 772 32.55 5.72 -16.17
N THR A 773 33.24 5.30 -15.12
CA THR A 773 33.53 3.89 -14.85
C THR A 773 32.80 3.45 -13.57
N PRO A 774 31.62 2.82 -13.66
CA PRO A 774 30.92 2.31 -12.48
C PRO A 774 31.71 1.18 -11.80
N THR A 775 31.61 1.10 -10.48
CA THR A 775 32.40 0.16 -9.65
C THR A 775 31.51 -0.84 -8.89
N ALA A 776 30.33 -0.42 -8.42
CA ALA A 776 29.33 -1.29 -7.79
C ALA A 776 28.39 -1.93 -8.81
N GLU A 777 27.81 -3.08 -8.48
CA GLU A 777 26.68 -3.66 -9.22
C GLU A 777 25.35 -3.11 -8.71
N GLY A 778 24.35 -2.98 -9.59
CA GLY A 778 22.99 -2.56 -9.22
C GLY A 778 22.34 -1.67 -10.28
N GLN A 779 21.28 -0.96 -9.87
CA GLN A 779 20.66 0.10 -10.69
C GLN A 779 21.28 1.44 -10.33
N TYR A 780 21.77 2.16 -11.33
CA TYR A 780 22.28 3.52 -11.20
C TYR A 780 21.22 4.48 -11.71
N ALA A 781 20.85 5.48 -10.90
CA ALA A 781 19.91 6.51 -11.32
C ALA A 781 20.64 7.58 -12.15
N VAL A 782 19.96 8.11 -13.16
CA VAL A 782 20.44 9.19 -14.02
C VAL A 782 19.54 10.40 -13.85
N LYS A 783 20.16 11.58 -13.72
CA LYS A 783 19.47 12.86 -13.86
C LYS A 783 20.20 13.72 -14.88
N CYS A 784 19.52 14.07 -15.95
CA CYS A 784 19.92 15.16 -16.83
C CYS A 784 19.20 16.42 -16.38
N SER A 785 19.90 17.56 -16.42
CA SER A 785 19.27 18.85 -16.13
C SER A 785 19.88 19.98 -16.94
N THR A 786 19.26 21.15 -16.93
CA THR A 786 19.86 22.36 -17.47
C THR A 786 19.56 23.61 -16.66
N VAL A 787 20.29 24.67 -17.00
CA VAL A 787 20.14 26.03 -16.51
C VAL A 787 20.46 26.93 -17.71
N ALA A 788 19.50 27.72 -18.17
CA ALA A 788 19.64 28.67 -19.26
C ALA A 788 19.30 30.10 -18.80
N GLY A 789 20.06 31.08 -19.24
CA GLY A 789 19.85 32.47 -18.86
C GLY A 789 18.63 33.06 -19.58
N GLY A 790 17.57 33.34 -18.84
CA GLY A 790 16.30 33.80 -19.42
C GLY A 790 15.39 32.68 -19.90
N ASP A 791 15.55 31.46 -19.35
CA ASP A 791 14.58 30.39 -19.53
C ASP A 791 13.23 30.76 -18.91
N VAL A 792 12.15 30.31 -19.53
CA VAL A 792 10.78 30.61 -19.11
C VAL A 792 9.98 29.37 -18.69
N ASN A 793 10.54 28.16 -18.77
CA ASN A 793 9.80 26.92 -18.49
C ASN A 793 10.60 25.87 -17.69
N PRO A 794 10.91 26.14 -16.41
CA PRO A 794 11.75 25.25 -15.60
C PRO A 794 11.15 23.86 -15.32
N ALA A 795 9.93 23.56 -15.77
CA ALA A 795 9.33 22.23 -15.67
C ALA A 795 9.95 21.21 -16.64
N ASN A 796 10.54 21.65 -17.76
CA ASN A 796 11.21 20.77 -18.73
C ASN A 796 12.75 20.72 -18.54
N ASP A 797 13.30 21.51 -17.61
CA ASP A 797 14.73 21.62 -17.30
C ASP A 797 15.35 20.30 -16.81
N ILE A 798 14.55 19.32 -16.38
CA ILE A 798 15.01 18.11 -15.71
C ILE A 798 14.40 16.86 -16.36
N LYS A 799 15.23 15.83 -16.55
CA LYS A 799 14.75 14.48 -16.90
C LYS A 799 15.51 13.42 -16.13
N GLN A 800 14.81 12.37 -15.72
CA GLN A 800 15.36 11.27 -14.94
C GLN A 800 15.23 9.93 -15.69
N GLY A 801 16.11 9.00 -15.35
CA GLY A 801 16.16 7.64 -15.90
C GLY A 801 17.07 6.75 -15.06
N SER A 802 17.42 5.56 -15.55
CA SER A 802 18.35 4.66 -14.86
C SER A 802 19.03 3.69 -15.83
N PHE A 803 20.14 3.09 -15.41
CA PHE A 803 20.76 1.97 -16.11
C PHE A 803 21.33 0.93 -15.14
N ARG A 804 21.34 -0.34 -15.56
CA ARG A 804 21.91 -1.43 -14.75
C ARG A 804 23.40 -1.59 -14.98
N VAL A 805 24.14 -1.82 -13.91
CA VAL A 805 25.53 -2.27 -13.93
C VAL A 805 25.61 -3.69 -13.36
N SER A 806 26.22 -4.62 -14.11
CA SER A 806 26.52 -5.96 -13.59
C SER A 806 27.73 -6.59 -14.29
N SER A 807 28.47 -7.46 -13.58
CA SER A 807 29.63 -8.21 -14.09
C SER A 807 29.29 -9.20 -15.20
N GLY A 808 28.01 -9.60 -15.30
CA GLY A 808 27.50 -10.32 -16.46
C GLY A 808 27.74 -9.55 -17.78
N PRO A 809 27.92 -10.25 -18.92
CA PRO A 809 27.99 -9.58 -20.21
C PRO A 809 26.69 -8.81 -20.48
N PRO A 810 26.73 -7.70 -21.25
CA PRO A 810 25.55 -6.94 -21.61
C PRO A 810 24.46 -7.85 -22.14
N VAL A 811 23.25 -7.70 -21.59
CA VAL A 811 22.11 -8.50 -22.00
C VAL A 811 21.69 -8.06 -23.39
N GLN A 812 22.27 -8.72 -24.40
CA GLN A 812 21.95 -8.50 -25.80
C GLN A 812 20.43 -8.70 -26.01
N PRO A 813 19.78 -7.82 -26.80
CA PRO A 813 18.42 -8.04 -27.23
C PRO A 813 18.25 -9.39 -27.95
N GLY A 814 17.02 -9.90 -27.92
CA GLY A 814 16.70 -11.21 -28.48
C GLY A 814 16.76 -12.34 -27.46
N TRP A 815 16.91 -13.56 -27.97
CA TRP A 815 16.81 -14.79 -27.19
C TRP A 815 18.17 -15.32 -26.73
N LYS A 816 18.32 -15.53 -25.42
CA LYS A 816 19.43 -16.29 -24.82
C LYS A 816 18.88 -17.56 -24.17
N GLU A 817 19.53 -18.71 -24.38
CA GLU A 817 19.27 -19.90 -23.54
C GLU A 817 19.96 -19.69 -22.19
N MET A 818 19.21 -19.91 -21.12
CA MET A 818 19.67 -19.78 -19.74
C MET A 818 20.01 -21.18 -19.19
N ALA A 819 20.53 -21.27 -17.97
CA ALA A 819 20.72 -22.56 -17.31
C ALA A 819 19.44 -23.41 -17.36
N SER A 820 19.54 -24.63 -17.88
CA SER A 820 18.39 -25.53 -18.08
C SER A 820 17.72 -25.88 -16.75
N ILE A 821 16.39 -25.90 -16.74
CA ILE A 821 15.60 -26.36 -15.58
C ILE A 821 15.87 -27.84 -15.30
N LEU A 822 15.97 -28.21 -14.02
CA LEU A 822 16.54 -29.49 -13.55
C LEU A 822 15.90 -30.74 -14.18
N ASN A 823 14.63 -30.67 -14.59
CA ASN A 823 13.93 -31.79 -15.20
C ASN A 823 13.06 -31.36 -16.39
N GLN A 824 12.76 -32.32 -17.28
CA GLN A 824 11.92 -32.07 -18.45
C GLN A 824 10.49 -31.63 -18.07
N VAL A 825 10.10 -30.48 -18.61
CA VAL A 825 8.80 -29.82 -18.43
C VAL A 825 7.78 -30.30 -19.46
N LYS A 826 6.51 -30.42 -19.06
CA LYS A 826 5.38 -30.80 -19.92
C LYS A 826 4.06 -30.19 -19.40
N ASP A 827 2.90 -30.71 -19.82
CA ASP A 827 1.56 -30.25 -19.41
C ASP A 827 1.50 -29.89 -17.91
N GLY A 828 1.13 -28.65 -17.58
CA GLY A 828 1.09 -28.13 -16.20
C GLY A 828 2.36 -27.47 -15.71
N GLY A 829 3.42 -27.40 -16.52
CA GLY A 829 4.59 -26.60 -16.20
C GLY A 829 4.34 -25.13 -16.51
N PHE A 830 4.80 -24.27 -15.59
CA PHE A 830 4.59 -22.83 -15.62
C PHE A 830 5.76 -22.09 -14.96
N LEU A 831 5.84 -20.78 -15.22
CA LEU A 831 6.73 -19.84 -14.55
C LEU A 831 5.91 -18.80 -13.78
N VAL A 832 6.45 -18.28 -12.69
CA VAL A 832 6.03 -17.02 -12.07
C VAL A 832 7.26 -16.22 -11.65
N TYR A 833 7.16 -14.90 -11.60
CA TYR A 833 8.21 -14.01 -11.10
C TYR A 833 7.79 -13.44 -9.75
N ASN A 834 8.72 -13.34 -8.80
CA ASN A 834 8.56 -12.47 -7.63
C ASN A 834 9.46 -11.24 -7.82
N GLU A 835 8.86 -10.07 -7.88
CA GLU A 835 9.55 -8.79 -8.06
C GLU A 835 10.26 -8.28 -6.79
N GLU A 836 9.80 -8.67 -5.59
CA GLU A 836 10.37 -8.27 -4.31
C GLU A 836 11.77 -8.87 -4.08
N ASN A 837 11.97 -10.12 -4.53
CA ASN A 837 13.25 -10.83 -4.36
C ASN A 837 13.97 -11.13 -5.70
N GLY A 838 13.35 -10.77 -6.83
CA GLY A 838 13.91 -10.94 -8.16
C GLY A 838 14.04 -12.39 -8.66
N LEU A 839 13.43 -13.38 -8.00
CA LEU A 839 13.55 -14.80 -8.34
C LEU A 839 12.41 -15.29 -9.25
N VAL A 840 12.71 -16.30 -10.07
CA VAL A 840 11.72 -16.99 -10.90
C VAL A 840 11.36 -18.33 -10.25
N TYR A 841 10.09 -18.60 -10.02
CA TYR A 841 9.60 -19.90 -9.54
C TYR A 841 8.98 -20.69 -10.67
N ALA A 842 9.15 -22.01 -10.67
CA ALA A 842 8.67 -22.88 -11.74
C ALA A 842 8.13 -24.20 -11.23
N ALA A 843 6.95 -24.59 -11.73
CA ALA A 843 6.49 -25.97 -11.64
C ALA A 843 6.94 -26.76 -12.87
N ARG A 844 7.36 -28.01 -12.68
CA ARG A 844 7.64 -28.94 -13.78
C ARG A 844 6.39 -29.35 -14.56
N GLY A 845 5.26 -29.41 -13.86
CA GLY A 845 4.06 -30.11 -14.32
C GLY A 845 4.35 -31.58 -14.59
N TYR A 846 3.94 -32.08 -15.76
CA TYR A 846 4.17 -33.45 -16.23
C TYR A 846 3.69 -34.55 -15.26
N LYS A 847 2.64 -34.29 -14.45
CA LYS A 847 2.16 -35.19 -13.38
C LYS A 847 3.18 -35.40 -12.24
N SER A 848 3.93 -34.37 -11.91
CA SER A 848 4.83 -34.35 -10.76
C SER A 848 4.42 -33.26 -9.77
N GLY A 849 4.95 -33.32 -8.55
CA GLY A 849 4.91 -32.20 -7.60
C GLY A 849 6.12 -31.27 -7.72
N ASP A 850 7.06 -31.55 -8.64
CA ASP A 850 8.37 -30.90 -8.62
C ASP A 850 8.24 -29.39 -8.85
N PHE A 851 8.79 -28.63 -7.90
CA PHE A 851 8.78 -27.18 -7.87
C PHE A 851 10.21 -26.67 -7.62
N TYR A 852 10.54 -25.55 -8.24
CA TYR A 852 11.90 -25.01 -8.26
C TYR A 852 11.89 -23.49 -8.15
N GLN A 853 12.97 -22.92 -7.63
CA GLN A 853 13.34 -21.52 -7.86
C GLN A 853 14.56 -21.43 -8.78
N TYR A 854 14.67 -20.31 -9.48
CA TYR A 854 15.80 -19.91 -10.29
C TYR A 854 16.25 -18.51 -9.90
N ASP A 855 17.56 -18.32 -9.73
CA ASP A 855 18.19 -17.02 -9.58
C ASP A 855 18.70 -16.52 -10.95
N PRO A 856 18.10 -15.44 -11.50
CA PRO A 856 18.55 -14.76 -12.71
C PRO A 856 20.02 -14.30 -12.71
N ASN A 857 20.62 -14.06 -11.56
CA ASN A 857 21.97 -13.52 -11.43
C ASN A 857 23.03 -14.62 -11.44
N ALA A 858 22.70 -15.83 -10.96
CA ALA A 858 23.62 -16.95 -10.90
C ALA A 858 23.92 -17.58 -12.28
N ASP A 859 22.91 -17.69 -13.16
CA ASP A 859 22.91 -18.30 -14.53
C ASP A 859 23.98 -19.36 -14.86
N THR A 860 24.21 -20.28 -13.92
CA THR A 860 25.24 -21.34 -13.98
C THR A 860 24.66 -22.66 -13.49
N MET A 861 25.49 -23.72 -13.49
CA MET A 861 25.10 -25.04 -12.98
C MET A 861 24.95 -25.00 -11.45
N GLY A 862 23.74 -24.64 -11.00
CA GLY A 862 23.41 -24.33 -9.61
C GLY A 862 22.34 -23.24 -9.47
N ALA A 863 22.08 -22.46 -10.54
CA ALA A 863 21.08 -21.40 -10.55
C ALA A 863 19.64 -21.88 -10.30
N TRP A 864 19.34 -23.17 -10.57
CA TRP A 864 18.06 -23.80 -10.20
C TRP A 864 18.18 -24.56 -8.87
N THR A 865 17.37 -24.20 -7.89
CA THR A 865 17.23 -24.91 -6.61
C THR A 865 15.89 -25.64 -6.54
N ALA A 866 15.89 -26.90 -6.10
CA ALA A 866 14.68 -27.66 -5.84
C ALA A 866 14.04 -27.26 -4.51
N LEU A 867 12.74 -27.00 -4.55
CA LEU A 867 11.93 -26.58 -3.41
C LEU A 867 11.11 -27.75 -2.87
N ALA A 868 10.36 -27.52 -1.79
CA ALA A 868 9.37 -28.48 -1.32
C ALA A 868 8.41 -28.85 -2.48
N PRO A 869 8.13 -30.15 -2.73
CA PRO A 869 7.24 -30.56 -3.80
C PRO A 869 5.78 -30.26 -3.47
N ALA A 870 5.01 -29.88 -4.50
CA ALA A 870 3.60 -29.57 -4.38
C ALA A 870 2.77 -30.74 -3.82
N PRO A 871 1.76 -30.47 -2.96
CA PRO A 871 1.01 -31.48 -2.21
C PRO A 871 0.07 -32.33 -3.08
N SER A 872 0.01 -32.04 -4.38
CA SER A 872 -0.75 -32.80 -5.37
C SER A 872 -0.11 -32.63 -6.74
N ILE A 873 -0.22 -33.66 -7.60
CA ILE A 873 0.42 -33.66 -8.92
C ILE A 873 -0.06 -32.49 -9.79
N ILE A 874 0.88 -31.66 -10.23
CA ILE A 874 0.61 -30.58 -11.18
C ILE A 874 0.65 -31.16 -12.59
N GLY A 875 -0.33 -30.80 -13.42
CA GLY A 875 -0.41 -31.37 -14.75
C GLY A 875 -1.36 -30.64 -15.70
N LYS A 876 -1.95 -31.37 -16.65
CA LYS A 876 -2.70 -30.76 -17.74
C LYS A 876 -3.87 -29.90 -17.23
N GLY A 877 -3.80 -28.60 -17.51
CA GLY A 877 -4.77 -27.61 -17.03
C GLY A 877 -4.51 -27.11 -15.62
N GLY A 878 -3.32 -27.36 -15.07
CA GLY A 878 -2.77 -26.61 -13.97
C GLY A 878 -1.91 -25.45 -14.47
N ASN A 879 -1.88 -24.37 -13.69
CA ASN A 879 -1.04 -23.18 -13.88
C ASN A 879 -0.82 -22.53 -12.49
N GLY A 880 -0.07 -21.43 -12.43
CA GLY A 880 0.11 -20.65 -11.20
C GLY A 880 0.33 -19.15 -11.42
N CYS A 881 0.13 -18.35 -10.38
CA CYS A 881 0.43 -16.91 -10.36
C CYS A 881 1.11 -16.50 -9.05
N TYR A 882 1.91 -15.44 -9.08
CA TYR A 882 2.49 -14.81 -7.89
C TYR A 882 1.56 -13.74 -7.31
N GLY A 883 1.58 -13.54 -5.99
CA GLY A 883 0.97 -12.39 -5.33
C GLY A 883 1.06 -12.45 -3.79
N GLY A 884 1.41 -11.33 -3.17
CA GLY A 884 1.45 -11.17 -1.70
C GLY A 884 2.35 -12.18 -0.98
N GLY A 885 3.55 -12.46 -1.51
CA GLY A 885 4.50 -13.43 -0.94
C GLY A 885 4.20 -14.92 -1.24
N TYR A 886 3.15 -15.22 -2.01
CA TYR A 886 2.74 -16.59 -2.32
C TYR A 886 2.74 -16.90 -3.82
N VAL A 887 2.94 -18.18 -4.18
CA VAL A 887 2.63 -18.71 -5.51
C VAL A 887 1.37 -19.56 -5.43
N TYR A 888 0.26 -19.08 -5.98
CA TYR A 888 -1.01 -19.81 -6.05
C TYR A 888 -1.00 -20.80 -7.21
N VAL A 889 -1.54 -22.01 -6.99
CA VAL A 889 -1.43 -23.11 -7.95
C VAL A 889 -2.74 -23.88 -8.09
N MET A 890 -3.25 -23.90 -9.32
CA MET A 890 -4.26 -24.84 -9.78
C MET A 890 -3.55 -26.11 -10.26
N HIS A 891 -3.87 -27.28 -9.70
CA HIS A 891 -3.11 -28.52 -10.02
C HIS A 891 -3.51 -29.16 -11.36
N GLY A 892 -4.75 -28.96 -11.82
CA GLY A 892 -5.25 -29.54 -13.06
C GLY A 892 -5.54 -31.04 -12.98
N GLN A 893 -5.24 -31.78 -14.05
CA GLN A 893 -5.44 -33.24 -14.17
C GLN A 893 -6.88 -33.72 -13.87
N ASN A 894 -7.90 -32.88 -14.14
CA ASN A 894 -9.30 -33.16 -13.82
C ASN A 894 -9.56 -33.30 -12.30
N THR A 895 -8.73 -32.67 -11.46
CA THR A 895 -8.93 -32.51 -10.02
C THR A 895 -9.37 -31.08 -9.70
N ALA A 896 -10.11 -30.87 -8.61
CA ALA A 896 -10.50 -29.53 -8.15
C ALA A 896 -9.42 -28.87 -7.26
N LYS A 897 -8.23 -29.47 -7.13
CA LYS A 897 -7.23 -29.08 -6.14
C LYS A 897 -6.65 -27.69 -6.42
N PHE A 898 -6.58 -26.89 -5.37
CA PHE A 898 -5.94 -25.58 -5.32
C PHE A 898 -5.03 -25.52 -4.08
N SER A 899 -3.87 -24.89 -4.21
CA SER A 899 -2.94 -24.67 -3.10
C SER A 899 -2.17 -23.37 -3.31
N ARG A 900 -1.42 -22.94 -2.30
CA ARG A 900 -0.39 -21.92 -2.45
C ARG A 900 0.92 -22.39 -1.86
N TYR A 901 2.02 -21.97 -2.45
CA TYR A 901 3.36 -22.11 -1.91
C TYR A 901 3.75 -20.81 -1.21
N ASN A 902 4.13 -20.92 0.05
CA ASN A 902 4.64 -19.83 0.88
C ASN A 902 6.15 -19.69 0.63
N ILE A 903 6.56 -18.58 0.03
CA ILE A 903 7.96 -18.37 -0.38
C ILE A 903 8.87 -18.26 0.84
N ALA A 904 8.49 -17.43 1.83
CA ALA A 904 9.30 -17.20 3.03
C ALA A 904 9.47 -18.46 3.90
N ALA A 905 8.42 -19.30 3.97
CA ALA A 905 8.44 -20.52 4.78
C ALA A 905 8.92 -21.78 4.03
N ASN A 906 9.15 -21.71 2.71
CA ASN A 906 9.43 -22.86 1.83
C ASN A 906 8.46 -24.04 2.06
N SER A 907 7.16 -23.75 2.09
CA SER A 907 6.12 -24.74 2.44
C SER A 907 4.85 -24.57 1.62
N TRP A 908 4.05 -25.64 1.52
CA TRP A 908 2.79 -25.64 0.79
C TRP A 908 1.59 -25.64 1.73
N GLU A 909 0.60 -24.82 1.39
CA GLU A 909 -0.68 -24.68 2.07
C GLU A 909 -1.79 -25.13 1.12
N ALA A 910 -2.61 -26.11 1.53
CA ALA A 910 -3.78 -26.52 0.76
C ALA A 910 -4.91 -25.50 0.94
N LEU A 911 -5.52 -25.07 -0.16
CA LEU A 911 -6.62 -24.10 -0.17
C LEU A 911 -7.95 -24.81 -0.51
N PRO A 912 -9.12 -24.18 -0.26
CA PRO A 912 -10.41 -24.74 -0.64
C PRO A 912 -10.49 -25.13 -2.13
N ASP A 913 -11.01 -26.33 -2.39
CA ASP A 913 -11.13 -26.89 -3.75
C ASP A 913 -11.95 -25.97 -4.68
N ILE A 914 -11.50 -25.84 -5.93
CA ILE A 914 -12.11 -24.99 -6.97
C ILE A 914 -13.57 -25.43 -7.21
N PRO A 915 -14.57 -24.56 -6.99
CA PRO A 915 -15.98 -24.94 -7.05
C PRO A 915 -16.38 -25.52 -8.40
N ALA A 916 -17.35 -26.43 -8.40
CA ALA A 916 -17.84 -27.07 -9.61
C ALA A 916 -18.36 -26.05 -10.65
N TRP A 917 -18.95 -24.94 -10.17
CA TRP A 917 -19.65 -23.89 -10.93
C TRP A 917 -20.61 -24.45 -11.99
N THR A 918 -21.01 -23.63 -12.96
CA THR A 918 -22.09 -23.95 -13.91
C THR A 918 -21.82 -25.16 -14.80
N SER A 919 -20.56 -25.47 -15.14
CA SER A 919 -20.25 -26.59 -16.04
C SER A 919 -20.13 -27.95 -15.35
N GLY A 920 -19.93 -27.97 -14.03
CA GLY A 920 -19.66 -29.18 -13.27
C GLY A 920 -18.45 -29.96 -13.79
N LYS A 921 -17.40 -29.28 -14.26
CA LYS A 921 -16.13 -29.88 -14.73
C LYS A 921 -14.94 -29.35 -13.96
N ASN A 922 -13.95 -30.20 -13.73
CA ASN A 922 -12.67 -29.84 -13.13
C ASN A 922 -11.68 -29.32 -14.18
N PRO A 923 -10.68 -28.50 -13.78
CA PRO A 923 -9.62 -28.03 -14.67
C PRO A 923 -8.87 -29.17 -15.38
N LYS A 924 -8.80 -29.10 -16.70
CA LYS A 924 -8.17 -30.15 -17.56
C LYS A 924 -7.54 -29.64 -18.86
N GLY A 925 -7.39 -28.32 -19.00
CA GLY A 925 -6.64 -27.65 -20.06
C GLY A 925 -7.28 -26.35 -20.53
N GLY A 926 -6.46 -25.31 -20.69
CA GLY A 926 -6.89 -23.98 -21.15
C GLY A 926 -7.44 -23.09 -20.03
N GLY A 927 -7.02 -23.35 -18.80
CA GLY A 927 -7.34 -22.55 -17.63
C GLY A 927 -6.06 -21.93 -17.09
N ASP A 928 -6.22 -20.80 -16.40
CA ASP A 928 -5.15 -19.91 -15.99
C ASP A 928 -5.52 -19.08 -14.74
N LEU A 929 -4.55 -18.39 -14.15
CA LEU A 929 -4.64 -17.64 -12.90
C LEU A 929 -3.96 -16.28 -13.04
N VAL A 930 -4.57 -15.23 -12.48
CA VAL A 930 -3.89 -13.95 -12.23
C VAL A 930 -4.21 -13.45 -10.83
N TYR A 931 -3.27 -12.76 -10.20
CA TYR A 931 -3.49 -12.04 -8.94
C TYR A 931 -3.77 -10.57 -9.25
N ALA A 932 -4.75 -9.99 -8.55
CA ALA A 932 -5.09 -8.58 -8.63
C ALA A 932 -5.58 -8.10 -7.26
N VAL A 933 -5.28 -6.85 -6.90
CA VAL A 933 -5.87 -6.17 -5.74
C VAL A 933 -6.94 -5.24 -6.27
N VAL A 934 -8.15 -5.32 -5.69
CA VAL A 934 -9.30 -4.49 -6.08
C VAL A 934 -9.88 -3.90 -4.81
N GLU A 935 -9.90 -2.57 -4.69
CA GLU A 935 -10.37 -1.86 -3.48
C GLU A 935 -9.68 -2.40 -2.20
N ASP A 936 -8.35 -2.50 -2.24
CA ASP A 936 -7.48 -3.07 -1.20
C ASP A 936 -7.74 -4.55 -0.81
N VAL A 937 -8.65 -5.24 -1.52
CA VAL A 937 -8.92 -6.67 -1.34
C VAL A 937 -8.11 -7.51 -2.36
N PRO A 938 -7.22 -8.41 -1.90
CA PRO A 938 -6.45 -9.28 -2.77
C PRO A 938 -7.24 -10.49 -3.28
N TYR A 939 -7.25 -10.66 -4.60
CA TYR A 939 -7.99 -11.69 -5.32
C TYR A 939 -7.09 -12.51 -6.25
N VAL A 940 -7.34 -13.82 -6.33
CA VAL A 940 -6.82 -14.68 -7.40
C VAL A 940 -7.96 -14.99 -8.37
N TYR A 941 -7.95 -14.36 -9.54
CA TYR A 941 -8.89 -14.61 -10.63
C TYR A 941 -8.51 -15.90 -11.37
N LEU A 942 -9.47 -16.80 -11.57
CA LEU A 942 -9.27 -18.14 -12.13
C LEU A 942 -10.17 -18.34 -13.36
N LEU A 943 -9.54 -18.55 -14.52
CA LEU A 943 -10.18 -19.16 -15.69
C LEU A 943 -10.03 -20.67 -15.60
N LYS A 944 -11.15 -21.41 -15.52
CA LYS A 944 -11.09 -22.87 -15.29
C LYS A 944 -10.67 -23.66 -16.53
N GLY A 945 -10.86 -23.07 -17.69
CA GLY A 945 -10.61 -23.68 -18.99
C GLY A 945 -11.56 -24.83 -19.34
N TYR A 946 -11.45 -25.32 -20.58
CA TYR A 946 -12.31 -26.33 -21.23
C TYR A 946 -13.79 -25.94 -21.39
N LYS A 947 -14.35 -25.14 -20.48
CA LYS A 947 -15.68 -24.54 -20.50
C LYS A 947 -15.52 -23.01 -20.33
N GLN A 948 -16.49 -22.36 -19.72
CA GLN A 948 -16.56 -20.91 -19.54
C GLN A 948 -16.54 -20.51 -18.06
N ASP A 949 -16.29 -21.45 -17.14
CA ASP A 949 -16.30 -21.14 -15.72
C ASP A 949 -15.14 -20.20 -15.38
N PHE A 950 -15.51 -19.09 -14.77
CA PHE A 950 -14.65 -17.99 -14.35
C PHE A 950 -15.12 -17.53 -12.97
N GLY A 951 -14.17 -17.17 -12.11
CA GLY A 951 -14.43 -16.79 -10.73
C GLY A 951 -13.16 -16.24 -10.10
N ARG A 952 -13.25 -15.80 -8.85
CA ARG A 952 -12.10 -15.33 -8.08
C ARG A 952 -12.07 -15.96 -6.69
N PHE A 953 -10.88 -16.14 -6.15
CA PHE A 953 -10.66 -16.54 -4.78
C PHE A 953 -10.26 -15.31 -3.98
N ASN A 954 -11.06 -14.96 -2.97
CA ASN A 954 -10.74 -13.90 -2.02
C ASN A 954 -9.66 -14.43 -1.07
N VAL A 955 -8.49 -13.79 -1.06
CA VAL A 955 -7.32 -14.28 -0.31
C VAL A 955 -7.48 -14.00 1.20
N GLN A 956 -8.12 -12.89 1.58
CA GLN A 956 -8.36 -12.52 2.98
C GLN A 956 -9.36 -13.48 3.66
N THR A 957 -10.52 -13.71 3.04
CA THR A 957 -11.56 -14.60 3.61
C THR A 957 -11.33 -16.08 3.31
N SER A 958 -10.41 -16.39 2.39
CA SER A 958 -10.18 -17.74 1.83
C SER A 958 -11.43 -18.37 1.21
N THR A 959 -12.28 -17.58 0.55
CA THR A 959 -13.53 -18.06 -0.09
C THR A 959 -13.53 -17.87 -1.60
N TRP A 960 -14.25 -18.76 -2.30
CA TRP A 960 -14.49 -18.65 -3.75
C TRP A 960 -15.74 -17.84 -4.07
N GLU A 961 -15.60 -16.88 -4.99
CA GLU A 961 -16.66 -16.08 -5.57
C GLU A 961 -16.89 -16.48 -7.04
N SER A 962 -18.16 -16.51 -7.48
CA SER A 962 -18.52 -16.77 -8.88
C SER A 962 -18.60 -15.45 -9.64
N LEU A 963 -18.04 -15.41 -10.85
CA LEU A 963 -18.10 -14.25 -11.75
C LEU A 963 -18.92 -14.57 -13.02
N PRO A 964 -19.26 -13.57 -13.85
CA PRO A 964 -19.86 -13.82 -15.16
C PRO A 964 -19.01 -14.77 -16.02
N ALA A 965 -19.68 -15.70 -16.70
CA ALA A 965 -19.01 -16.76 -17.45
C ALA A 965 -18.18 -16.22 -18.62
N ALA A 966 -16.96 -16.77 -18.79
CA ALA A 966 -16.00 -16.32 -19.79
C ALA A 966 -16.55 -16.42 -21.23
N PRO A 967 -16.36 -15.40 -22.09
CA PRO A 967 -17.04 -15.24 -23.37
C PRO A 967 -17.07 -16.46 -24.29
N ALA A 968 -18.25 -16.67 -24.90
CA ALA A 968 -18.49 -17.80 -25.79
C ALA A 968 -17.71 -17.68 -27.11
N GLY A 969 -17.56 -16.47 -27.68
CA GLY A 969 -16.93 -16.25 -28.99
C GLY A 969 -17.37 -17.28 -30.05
N ALA A 970 -16.43 -17.77 -30.86
CA ALA A 970 -16.71 -18.77 -31.90
C ALA A 970 -17.14 -20.15 -31.36
N LYS A 971 -16.76 -20.52 -30.12
CA LYS A 971 -17.18 -21.76 -29.43
C LYS A 971 -17.12 -21.60 -27.89
N PRO A 972 -18.15 -22.07 -27.14
CA PRO A 972 -18.23 -21.98 -25.67
C PRO A 972 -17.28 -22.97 -24.97
N LYS A 973 -15.98 -22.73 -25.17
CA LYS A 973 -14.87 -23.56 -24.72
C LYS A 973 -13.54 -22.81 -24.86
N TRP A 974 -12.89 -22.55 -23.74
CA TRP A 974 -11.50 -22.09 -23.70
C TRP A 974 -10.57 -23.32 -23.84
N ASP A 975 -9.69 -23.33 -24.85
CA ASP A 975 -8.89 -24.52 -25.21
C ASP A 975 -7.46 -24.42 -24.67
N LYS A 976 -6.73 -25.55 -24.66
CA LYS A 976 -5.35 -25.60 -24.13
C LYS A 976 -4.39 -24.61 -24.81
N GLY A 977 -3.68 -23.83 -23.99
CA GLY A 977 -2.89 -22.65 -24.39
C GLY A 977 -3.66 -21.32 -24.30
N SER A 978 -4.90 -21.31 -23.82
CA SER A 978 -5.55 -20.05 -23.41
C SER A 978 -4.90 -19.56 -22.12
N TRP A 979 -4.72 -18.26 -22.00
CA TRP A 979 -4.01 -17.60 -20.91
C TRP A 979 -4.71 -16.29 -20.50
N MET A 980 -4.35 -15.74 -19.35
CA MET A 980 -4.77 -14.44 -18.85
C MET A 980 -3.58 -13.64 -18.31
N VAL A 981 -3.61 -12.32 -18.47
CA VAL A 981 -2.69 -11.39 -17.79
C VAL A 981 -3.47 -10.21 -17.23
N TYR A 982 -3.02 -9.66 -16.11
CA TYR A 982 -3.53 -8.42 -15.54
C TYR A 982 -2.56 -7.27 -15.89
N ASP A 983 -3.09 -6.08 -16.15
CA ASP A 983 -2.29 -4.89 -16.49
C ASP A 983 -1.73 -4.14 -15.27
N GLY A 984 -2.15 -4.51 -14.06
CA GLY A 984 -1.79 -3.81 -12.82
C GLY A 984 -2.68 -2.61 -12.50
N ALA A 985 -3.71 -2.35 -13.30
CA ALA A 985 -4.63 -1.22 -13.13
C ALA A 985 -6.08 -1.71 -13.00
N ASN A 986 -6.73 -2.12 -14.09
CA ASN A 986 -8.14 -2.52 -14.06
C ASN A 986 -8.53 -3.65 -15.03
N THR A 987 -7.68 -4.03 -15.99
CA THR A 987 -8.06 -4.94 -17.07
C THR A 987 -7.29 -6.25 -17.05
N ILE A 988 -8.03 -7.36 -17.00
CA ILE A 988 -7.53 -8.70 -17.29
C ILE A 988 -7.71 -8.98 -18.79
N TYR A 989 -6.61 -9.22 -19.49
CA TYR A 989 -6.58 -9.63 -20.90
C TYR A 989 -6.52 -11.16 -20.99
N ALA A 990 -7.58 -11.78 -21.49
CA ALA A 990 -7.70 -13.24 -21.63
C ALA A 990 -7.64 -13.67 -23.10
N HIS A 991 -6.56 -14.35 -23.51
CA HIS A 991 -6.44 -14.91 -24.85
C HIS A 991 -7.01 -16.32 -24.95
N LYS A 992 -7.85 -16.53 -25.95
CA LYS A 992 -8.52 -17.79 -26.22
C LYS A 992 -7.83 -18.53 -27.36
N ALA A 993 -6.92 -19.42 -26.99
CA ALA A 993 -6.18 -20.23 -27.94
C ALA A 993 -7.09 -21.08 -28.84
N LYS A 994 -6.54 -21.47 -30.00
CA LYS A 994 -7.18 -22.17 -31.14
C LYS A 994 -8.22 -21.33 -31.90
N TYR A 995 -8.80 -20.33 -31.24
CA TYR A 995 -9.76 -19.41 -31.85
C TYR A 995 -9.11 -18.08 -32.25
N SER A 996 -8.03 -17.65 -31.58
CA SER A 996 -7.38 -16.33 -31.77
C SER A 996 -8.33 -15.18 -31.48
N GLU A 997 -9.00 -15.27 -30.33
CA GLU A 997 -9.85 -14.22 -29.78
C GLU A 997 -9.14 -13.70 -28.53
N LEU A 998 -8.98 -12.38 -28.40
CA LEU A 998 -8.53 -11.74 -27.17
C LEU A 998 -9.76 -11.09 -26.52
N TRP A 999 -9.97 -11.27 -25.22
CA TRP A 999 -11.09 -10.70 -24.48
C TRP A 999 -10.55 -9.89 -23.31
N THR A 1000 -11.27 -8.83 -22.92
CA THR A 1000 -11.00 -8.06 -21.72
C THR A 1000 -12.03 -8.38 -20.64
N PHE A 1001 -11.59 -8.37 -19.38
CA PHE A 1001 -12.43 -8.39 -18.20
C PHE A 1001 -12.01 -7.24 -17.29
N ASP A 1002 -12.95 -6.39 -16.94
CA ASP A 1002 -12.76 -5.27 -16.02
C ASP A 1002 -12.95 -5.79 -14.59
N VAL A 1003 -11.92 -5.64 -13.75
CA VAL A 1003 -11.91 -6.16 -12.38
C VAL A 1003 -12.76 -5.33 -11.42
N THR A 1004 -13.02 -4.07 -11.76
CA THR A 1004 -13.78 -3.09 -10.97
C THR A 1004 -15.28 -3.27 -11.22
N THR A 1005 -15.71 -3.27 -12.48
CA THR A 1005 -17.14 -3.51 -12.83
C THR A 1005 -17.51 -5.00 -12.79
N GLY A 1006 -16.51 -5.89 -12.77
CA GLY A 1006 -16.70 -7.34 -12.77
C GLY A 1006 -17.27 -7.89 -14.07
N GLN A 1007 -17.14 -7.17 -15.19
CA GLN A 1007 -17.75 -7.51 -16.48
C GLN A 1007 -16.74 -7.87 -17.56
N TRP A 1008 -17.16 -8.74 -18.49
CA TRP A 1008 -16.43 -9.01 -19.72
C TRP A 1008 -16.77 -7.98 -20.81
N GLY A 1009 -15.78 -7.59 -21.60
CA GLY A 1009 -15.96 -6.74 -22.78
C GLY A 1009 -16.96 -7.33 -23.78
N SER A 1010 -17.79 -6.47 -24.39
CA SER A 1010 -18.90 -6.89 -25.27
C SER A 1010 -18.47 -7.57 -26.58
N ALA A 1011 -17.19 -7.42 -26.98
CA ALA A 1011 -16.62 -8.02 -28.18
C ALA A 1011 -15.15 -8.41 -27.97
N SER A 1012 -14.66 -9.39 -28.74
CA SER A 1012 -13.25 -9.76 -28.73
C SER A 1012 -12.38 -8.76 -29.48
N LEU A 1013 -11.27 -8.37 -28.86
CA LEU A 1013 -10.13 -7.76 -29.52
C LEU A 1013 -9.44 -8.75 -30.49
N PRO A 1014 -8.62 -8.27 -31.45
CA PRO A 1014 -7.83 -9.14 -32.31
C PRO A 1014 -6.89 -10.04 -31.50
N GLY A 1015 -7.06 -11.36 -31.59
CA GLY A 1015 -6.10 -12.29 -30.99
C GLY A 1015 -4.92 -12.59 -31.92
N ILE A 1016 -3.83 -13.11 -31.34
CA ILE A 1016 -2.57 -13.49 -32.02
C ILE A 1016 -2.82 -14.04 -33.45
N PRO A 1017 -2.28 -13.39 -34.51
CA PRO A 1017 -2.46 -13.76 -35.90
C PRO A 1017 -2.06 -15.20 -36.19
N THR A 1018 -2.77 -15.86 -37.11
CA THR A 1018 -2.43 -17.25 -37.47
C THR A 1018 -1.25 -17.35 -38.43
N ALA A 1019 -1.06 -16.35 -39.30
CA ALA A 1019 0.05 -16.31 -40.24
C ALA A 1019 1.32 -15.80 -39.54
N SER A 1020 2.45 -16.45 -39.80
CA SER A 1020 3.78 -16.02 -39.41
C SER A 1020 4.49 -15.41 -40.63
N SER A 1021 4.91 -14.16 -40.50
CA SER A 1021 5.76 -13.47 -41.48
C SER A 1021 7.18 -14.05 -41.52
N LYS A 1022 7.73 -14.43 -40.35
CA LYS A 1022 9.11 -14.96 -40.23
C LYS A 1022 9.24 -16.43 -40.65
N THR A 1023 8.17 -17.23 -40.57
CA THR A 1023 8.22 -18.67 -40.94
C THR A 1023 7.35 -19.06 -42.13
N GLY A 1024 6.51 -18.16 -42.65
CA GLY A 1024 5.55 -18.43 -43.73
C GLY A 1024 4.45 -19.44 -43.37
N LYS A 1025 4.30 -19.81 -42.09
CA LYS A 1025 3.37 -20.87 -41.64
C LYS A 1025 2.08 -20.29 -41.09
N ASN A 1026 0.96 -20.88 -41.49
CA ASN A 1026 -0.35 -20.61 -40.93
C ASN A 1026 -0.64 -21.60 -39.79
N LYS A 1027 -0.45 -21.17 -38.54
CA LYS A 1027 -0.69 -21.94 -37.31
C LYS A 1027 -1.52 -21.14 -36.31
N LYS A 1028 -2.49 -21.80 -35.68
CA LYS A 1028 -3.31 -21.22 -34.62
C LYS A 1028 -2.59 -21.36 -33.27
N PRO A 1029 -2.68 -20.38 -32.34
CA PRO A 1029 -2.20 -20.51 -30.97
C PRO A 1029 -2.78 -21.77 -30.32
N LYS A 1030 -1.98 -22.55 -29.59
CA LYS A 1030 -2.37 -23.83 -28.95
C LYS A 1030 -1.45 -24.11 -27.75
N ASP A 1031 -1.33 -25.36 -27.30
CA ASP A 1031 -0.50 -25.80 -26.18
C ASP A 1031 0.86 -25.07 -26.08
N GLY A 1032 1.15 -24.48 -24.92
CA GLY A 1032 2.36 -23.69 -24.69
C GLY A 1032 2.28 -22.26 -25.23
N SER A 1033 1.11 -21.81 -25.67
CA SER A 1033 0.83 -20.38 -25.79
C SER A 1033 0.60 -19.84 -24.39
N ASP A 1034 1.24 -18.73 -24.09
CA ASP A 1034 1.22 -18.05 -22.79
C ASP A 1034 1.53 -16.55 -23.01
N GLY A 1035 1.13 -15.70 -22.06
CA GLY A 1035 1.18 -14.24 -22.20
C GLY A 1035 1.82 -13.53 -21.01
N ALA A 1036 2.37 -12.34 -21.25
CA ALA A 1036 2.85 -11.42 -20.23
C ALA A 1036 2.47 -9.98 -20.61
N TYR A 1037 2.18 -9.14 -19.61
CA TYR A 1037 2.01 -7.70 -19.78
C TYR A 1037 3.26 -6.95 -19.32
N PHE A 1038 3.62 -5.87 -20.01
CA PHE A 1038 4.62 -4.91 -19.54
C PHE A 1038 4.45 -3.54 -20.23
N GLN A 1039 4.35 -2.46 -19.45
CA GLN A 1039 4.34 -1.06 -19.92
C GLN A 1039 3.44 -0.78 -21.15
N GLY A 1040 2.16 -1.15 -21.08
CA GLY A 1040 1.18 -0.93 -22.17
C GLY A 1040 1.22 -1.96 -23.30
N TYR A 1041 2.14 -2.93 -23.27
CA TYR A 1041 2.25 -3.97 -24.29
C TYR A 1041 1.89 -5.36 -23.76
N LEU A 1042 1.13 -6.10 -24.57
CA LEU A 1042 0.95 -7.54 -24.40
C LEU A 1042 2.03 -8.28 -25.18
N PHE A 1043 2.76 -9.18 -24.53
CA PHE A 1043 3.67 -10.11 -25.18
C PHE A 1043 3.11 -11.52 -25.09
N ALA A 1044 3.22 -12.32 -26.15
CA ALA A 1044 2.71 -13.69 -26.12
C ALA A 1044 3.57 -14.66 -26.93
N LEU A 1045 3.92 -15.78 -26.29
CA LEU A 1045 4.31 -16.98 -27.02
C LEU A 1045 3.06 -17.59 -27.64
N LYS A 1046 3.15 -17.94 -28.93
CA LYS A 1046 2.03 -18.55 -29.68
C LYS A 1046 1.87 -20.05 -29.46
N GLY A 1047 2.90 -20.72 -28.95
CA GLY A 1047 2.87 -22.17 -28.68
C GLY A 1047 2.54 -23.02 -29.90
N GLY A 1048 1.86 -24.15 -29.69
CA GLY A 1048 1.24 -24.90 -30.79
C GLY A 1048 2.21 -25.53 -31.80
N ASN A 1049 3.43 -25.88 -31.37
CA ASN A 1049 4.53 -26.33 -32.22
C ASN A 1049 5.06 -25.22 -33.17
N THR A 1050 5.15 -24.00 -32.64
CA THR A 1050 5.87 -22.86 -33.21
C THR A 1050 6.92 -22.35 -32.21
N CYS A 1051 7.69 -21.35 -32.61
CA CYS A 1051 8.60 -20.60 -31.72
C CYS A 1051 8.31 -19.09 -31.82
N GLU A 1052 7.08 -18.74 -32.21
CA GLU A 1052 6.72 -17.37 -32.55
C GLU A 1052 6.38 -16.60 -31.26
N LEU A 1053 7.10 -15.50 -31.04
CA LEU A 1053 6.78 -14.47 -30.04
C LEU A 1053 6.08 -13.31 -30.75
N TRP A 1054 5.05 -12.76 -30.12
CA TRP A 1054 4.28 -11.64 -30.65
C TRP A 1054 4.16 -10.54 -29.58
N ARG A 1055 4.04 -9.28 -30.02
CA ARG A 1055 3.75 -8.11 -29.18
C ARG A 1055 2.55 -7.36 -29.73
N ASP A 1056 1.56 -7.05 -28.90
CA ASP A 1056 0.45 -6.15 -29.23
C ASP A 1056 0.61 -4.83 -28.46
N ASP A 1057 0.25 -3.73 -29.10
CA ASP A 1057 0.18 -2.40 -28.48
C ASP A 1057 -1.28 -2.15 -28.08
N VAL A 1058 -1.53 -2.15 -26.78
CA VAL A 1058 -2.88 -2.10 -26.22
C VAL A 1058 -3.52 -0.72 -26.44
N ALA A 1059 -2.71 0.35 -26.51
CA ALA A 1059 -3.17 1.72 -26.72
C ALA A 1059 -3.23 2.09 -28.21
N GLY A 1060 -2.19 1.77 -28.99
CA GLY A 1060 -2.09 2.14 -30.42
C GLY A 1060 -3.02 1.33 -31.35
N GLY A 1061 -3.53 0.18 -30.89
CA GLY A 1061 -4.51 -0.64 -31.62
C GLY A 1061 -4.03 -1.17 -32.99
N THR A 1062 -2.71 -1.14 -33.23
CA THR A 1062 -2.06 -1.56 -34.49
C THR A 1062 -2.16 -3.06 -34.74
N GLY A 1063 -2.38 -3.84 -33.68
CA GLY A 1063 -2.46 -5.29 -33.71
C GLY A 1063 -1.08 -5.95 -33.61
N TRP A 1064 -1.11 -7.22 -33.20
CA TRP A 1064 0.07 -8.05 -32.94
C TRP A 1064 1.15 -7.99 -34.04
N THR A 1065 2.35 -7.59 -33.62
CA THR A 1065 3.61 -7.61 -34.38
C THR A 1065 4.42 -8.87 -34.03
N GLU A 1066 5.02 -9.54 -35.02
CA GLU A 1066 5.84 -10.74 -34.81
C GLU A 1066 7.28 -10.37 -34.42
N LEU A 1067 7.66 -10.68 -33.18
CA LEU A 1067 9.01 -10.50 -32.65
C LEU A 1067 9.93 -11.66 -33.05
N ASP A 1068 11.13 -11.74 -32.48
CA ASP A 1068 12.08 -12.77 -32.87
C ASP A 1068 11.66 -14.17 -32.44
N LEU A 1069 11.94 -15.12 -33.33
CA LEU A 1069 11.62 -16.52 -33.11
C LEU A 1069 12.56 -17.06 -32.04
N MET A 1070 11.99 -17.69 -31.01
CA MET A 1070 12.77 -18.46 -30.05
C MET A 1070 13.56 -19.56 -30.81
N PRO A 1071 14.88 -19.69 -30.63
CA PRO A 1071 15.69 -20.60 -31.44
C PRO A 1071 15.16 -22.04 -31.44
N GLU A 1072 15.09 -22.70 -32.61
CA GLU A 1072 14.58 -24.08 -32.67
C GLU A 1072 15.55 -25.11 -32.03
N VAL A 1073 16.83 -24.78 -31.89
CA VAL A 1073 17.85 -25.68 -31.32
C VAL A 1073 18.48 -24.98 -30.12
N GLY A 1074 18.47 -25.66 -28.98
CA GLY A 1074 19.21 -25.28 -27.78
C GLY A 1074 20.04 -26.44 -27.24
N SER A 1075 20.26 -26.43 -25.93
CA SER A 1075 21.01 -27.41 -25.14
C SER A 1075 20.64 -28.89 -25.39
N THR A 1076 19.41 -29.19 -25.84
CA THR A 1076 19.03 -30.58 -26.18
C THR A 1076 19.59 -31.08 -27.51
N GLY A 1077 20.26 -30.22 -28.29
CA GLY A 1077 20.86 -30.55 -29.60
C GLY A 1077 19.85 -30.95 -30.68
N LYS A 1078 18.55 -30.82 -30.41
CA LYS A 1078 17.46 -31.28 -31.27
C LYS A 1078 16.52 -30.13 -31.57
N LYS A 1079 15.84 -30.18 -32.73
CA LYS A 1079 14.81 -29.18 -33.06
C LYS A 1079 13.61 -29.33 -32.11
N LYS A 1080 13.46 -28.36 -31.22
CA LYS A 1080 12.38 -28.19 -30.24
C LYS A 1080 11.58 -26.93 -30.56
N ARG A 1081 10.33 -26.93 -30.11
CA ARG A 1081 9.35 -25.85 -30.34
C ARG A 1081 8.40 -25.78 -29.16
N VAL A 1082 7.82 -24.61 -28.94
CA VAL A 1082 6.94 -24.33 -27.81
C VAL A 1082 5.67 -25.20 -27.90
N LYS A 1083 5.40 -25.94 -26.82
CA LYS A 1083 4.35 -26.97 -26.66
C LYS A 1083 3.84 -26.98 -25.22
N ALA A 1084 2.95 -27.92 -24.87
CA ALA A 1084 2.39 -28.06 -23.52
C ALA A 1084 3.49 -28.04 -22.42
N GLY A 1085 3.33 -27.14 -21.43
CA GLY A 1085 4.37 -26.81 -20.45
C GLY A 1085 5.31 -25.68 -20.88
N GLY A 1086 5.06 -25.06 -22.03
CA GLY A 1086 5.62 -23.76 -22.36
C GLY A 1086 4.85 -22.68 -21.63
N SER A 1087 5.58 -21.71 -21.11
CA SER A 1087 5.08 -20.60 -20.30
C SER A 1087 5.96 -19.37 -20.51
N PHE A 1088 5.43 -18.18 -20.26
CA PHE A 1088 6.06 -16.89 -20.55
C PHE A 1088 5.71 -15.86 -19.48
N ILE A 1089 6.71 -15.20 -18.89
CA ILE A 1089 6.54 -14.21 -17.84
C ILE A 1089 7.38 -12.95 -18.11
N SER A 1090 6.91 -11.80 -17.63
CA SER A 1090 7.72 -10.59 -17.49
C SER A 1090 8.54 -10.67 -16.20
N ALA A 1091 9.76 -10.15 -16.23
CA ALA A 1091 10.61 -9.91 -15.05
C ALA A 1091 10.96 -8.42 -14.91
N GLY A 1092 10.12 -7.55 -15.49
CA GLY A 1092 10.36 -6.11 -15.60
C GLY A 1092 11.46 -5.75 -16.62
N ASN A 1093 11.69 -4.45 -16.79
CA ASN A 1093 12.81 -3.90 -17.59
C ASN A 1093 12.96 -4.48 -19.01
N TRP A 1094 11.86 -4.80 -19.69
CA TRP A 1094 11.83 -5.46 -21.01
C TRP A 1094 12.47 -6.87 -21.05
N ILE A 1095 12.68 -7.48 -19.89
CA ILE A 1095 13.19 -8.85 -19.72
C ILE A 1095 12.02 -9.81 -19.50
N PHE A 1096 12.04 -10.92 -20.23
CA PHE A 1096 11.05 -11.98 -20.14
C PHE A 1096 11.71 -13.34 -20.02
N TYR A 1097 11.09 -14.26 -19.29
CA TYR A 1097 11.54 -15.64 -19.15
C TYR A 1097 10.52 -16.62 -19.73
N ALA A 1098 11.03 -17.72 -20.28
CA ALA A 1098 10.24 -18.64 -21.10
C ALA A 1098 10.64 -20.11 -20.94
N LEU A 1099 9.64 -20.98 -20.87
CA LEU A 1099 9.80 -22.43 -21.05
C LEU A 1099 9.31 -22.84 -22.44
N LYS A 1100 10.00 -23.81 -23.07
CA LYS A 1100 9.48 -24.45 -24.30
C LYS A 1100 8.46 -25.55 -24.03
N GLY A 1101 8.58 -26.23 -22.89
CA GLY A 1101 7.82 -27.43 -22.57
C GLY A 1101 7.96 -28.55 -23.60
N GLY A 1102 6.95 -29.43 -23.68
CA GLY A 1102 6.93 -30.50 -24.67
C GLY A 1102 8.01 -31.58 -24.48
N LYS A 1103 8.41 -31.85 -23.24
CA LYS A 1103 9.57 -32.69 -22.85
C LYS A 1103 10.91 -32.07 -23.25
N THR A 1104 11.19 -30.90 -22.68
CA THR A 1104 12.49 -30.21 -22.71
C THR A 1104 12.83 -29.67 -21.33
N SER A 1105 14.12 -29.48 -21.06
CA SER A 1105 14.67 -28.70 -19.94
C SER A 1105 15.07 -27.29 -20.38
N GLU A 1106 14.82 -26.93 -21.64
CA GLU A 1106 15.29 -25.67 -22.21
C GLU A 1106 14.47 -24.49 -21.65
N PHE A 1107 15.19 -23.59 -20.97
CA PHE A 1107 14.70 -22.37 -20.34
C PHE A 1107 15.42 -21.18 -21.00
N TRP A 1108 14.67 -20.13 -21.32
CA TRP A 1108 15.13 -19.04 -22.18
C TRP A 1108 14.79 -17.70 -21.57
N ARG A 1109 15.67 -16.72 -21.79
CA ARG A 1109 15.40 -15.31 -21.58
C ARG A 1109 15.19 -14.65 -22.95
N TYR A 1110 14.15 -13.84 -23.07
CA TYR A 1110 14.03 -12.86 -24.14
C TYR A 1110 14.29 -11.48 -23.54
N VAL A 1111 15.05 -10.65 -24.24
CA VAL A 1111 15.05 -9.21 -23.97
C VAL A 1111 14.51 -8.52 -25.20
N ALA A 1112 13.36 -7.87 -25.01
CA ALA A 1112 12.80 -7.01 -26.03
C ALA A 1112 13.64 -5.74 -26.10
N GLU A 1113 13.92 -5.26 -27.31
CA GLU A 1113 14.24 -3.85 -27.44
C GLU A 1113 12.98 -3.07 -27.04
N PRO A 1114 13.08 -2.04 -26.17
CA PRO A 1114 12.03 -1.05 -26.11
C PRO A 1114 11.81 -0.53 -27.54
N PRO A 1115 10.57 -0.25 -27.96
CA PRO A 1115 10.36 0.47 -29.21
C PRO A 1115 11.31 1.67 -29.25
N ALA A 1116 12.07 1.82 -30.34
CA ALA A 1116 12.78 3.07 -30.58
C ALA A 1116 11.76 4.21 -30.41
N PHE A 1117 12.17 5.34 -29.82
CA PHE A 1117 11.33 6.50 -29.50
C PHE A 1117 10.80 7.20 -30.78
N ALA A 1118 10.01 6.48 -31.56
CA ALA A 1118 8.96 7.02 -32.40
C ALA A 1118 7.75 7.22 -31.49
N SER A 1119 7.07 8.36 -31.66
CA SER A 1119 5.72 8.58 -31.18
C SER A 1119 4.86 7.35 -31.48
N ALA A 1120 4.09 6.87 -30.49
CA ALA A 1120 3.04 5.91 -30.76
C ALA A 1120 2.14 6.47 -31.88
N PRO A 1121 1.77 5.68 -32.91
CA PRO A 1121 0.92 6.18 -33.97
C PRO A 1121 -0.46 6.51 -33.39
N GLU A 1122 -0.79 7.80 -33.39
CA GLU A 1122 -2.04 8.32 -32.86
C GLU A 1122 -3.26 7.55 -33.40
N ARG A 1123 -4.14 7.16 -32.48
CA ARG A 1123 -5.53 6.83 -32.78
C ARG A 1123 -6.47 7.79 -32.07
N SER A 1124 -6.42 9.05 -32.50
CA SER A 1124 -7.58 9.93 -32.40
C SER A 1124 -8.74 9.31 -33.21
N GLY A 1125 -9.91 9.10 -32.58
CA GLY A 1125 -11.05 8.53 -33.32
C GLY A 1125 -12.16 7.80 -32.57
N VAL A 1126 -12.80 8.47 -31.59
CA VAL A 1126 -14.24 8.36 -31.26
C VAL A 1126 -14.83 6.96 -30.98
N MET A 1127 -15.21 6.71 -29.73
CA MET A 1127 -16.24 5.73 -29.37
C MET A 1127 -17.60 6.17 -29.94
N ALA A 1128 -18.02 5.56 -31.05
CA ALA A 1128 -19.38 5.72 -31.55
C ALA A 1128 -20.35 4.86 -30.73
N GLU A 1129 -21.51 5.43 -30.37
CA GLU A 1129 -22.67 4.67 -29.90
C GLU A 1129 -23.02 3.51 -30.84
N GLN A 1130 -23.64 2.46 -30.31
CA GLN A 1130 -24.17 1.37 -31.13
C GLN A 1130 -25.40 1.82 -31.95
N THR A 1131 -25.15 2.25 -33.19
CA THR A 1131 -26.09 2.00 -34.29
C THR A 1131 -25.34 1.30 -35.44
N GLY A 1132 -25.92 0.21 -35.94
CA GLY A 1132 -25.17 -0.74 -36.76
C GLY A 1132 -24.96 -0.28 -38.20
N SER A 1133 -23.70 -0.01 -38.60
CA SER A 1133 -23.26 -0.10 -40.02
C SER A 1133 -21.74 -0.23 -40.19
N ALA A 1134 -21.37 -0.73 -41.38
CA ALA A 1134 -20.09 -1.26 -41.83
C ALA A 1134 -18.77 -0.55 -41.39
N ARG A 1135 -17.74 -1.36 -41.05
CA ARG A 1135 -16.36 -0.92 -40.81
C ARG A 1135 -15.74 -0.29 -42.07
N PHE A 1136 -14.79 0.64 -41.94
CA PHE A 1136 -14.04 1.20 -43.07
C PHE A 1136 -12.81 0.34 -43.43
N GLY A 1137 -12.60 0.01 -44.71
CA GLY A 1137 -11.40 -0.69 -45.19
C GLY A 1137 -11.54 -1.29 -46.59
N PHE A 1138 -10.44 -1.80 -47.15
CA PHE A 1138 -10.44 -2.48 -48.45
C PHE A 1138 -9.42 -3.62 -48.54
N THR A 1139 -9.58 -4.47 -49.56
CA THR A 1139 -8.60 -5.47 -50.00
C THR A 1139 -8.53 -5.53 -51.52
N LEU A 1140 -7.32 -5.68 -52.08
CA LEU A 1140 -7.08 -5.97 -53.49
C LEU A 1140 -6.74 -7.44 -53.72
N THR A 1141 -7.38 -8.06 -54.70
CA THR A 1141 -7.20 -9.47 -55.07
C THR A 1141 -7.18 -9.68 -56.60
N PRO A 1142 -6.32 -10.55 -57.15
CA PRO A 1142 -5.22 -11.25 -56.48
C PRO A 1142 -4.07 -10.30 -56.12
N ASN A 1143 -3.31 -10.66 -55.09
CA ASN A 1143 -2.11 -9.95 -54.64
C ASN A 1143 -1.12 -11.00 -54.09
N PRO A 1144 -0.03 -11.36 -54.80
CA PRO A 1144 0.48 -10.69 -56.00
C PRO A 1144 -0.43 -10.76 -57.24
N LEU A 1145 -0.39 -9.71 -58.06
CA LEU A 1145 -1.10 -9.58 -59.33
C LEU A 1145 -0.15 -9.94 -60.49
N VAL A 1146 -0.43 -11.04 -61.18
CA VAL A 1146 0.46 -11.59 -62.24
C VAL A 1146 0.35 -10.83 -63.57
N LYS A 1147 -0.85 -10.31 -63.87
CA LYS A 1147 -1.20 -9.28 -64.87
C LYS A 1147 -2.71 -9.30 -65.03
N GLY A 1148 -3.35 -8.14 -65.16
CA GLY A 1148 -4.80 -8.08 -65.38
C GLY A 1148 -5.48 -7.00 -64.55
N TYR A 1149 -6.77 -7.21 -64.31
CA TYR A 1149 -7.56 -6.40 -63.41
C TYR A 1149 -7.36 -6.84 -61.96
N GLY A 1150 -7.25 -5.89 -61.03
CA GLY A 1150 -7.33 -6.15 -59.60
C GLY A 1150 -8.75 -5.94 -59.10
N MET A 1151 -9.33 -6.93 -58.42
CA MET A 1151 -10.62 -6.81 -57.75
C MET A 1151 -10.44 -6.15 -56.39
N LEU A 1152 -10.87 -4.90 -56.28
CA LEU A 1152 -11.01 -4.17 -55.03
C LEU A 1152 -12.30 -4.63 -54.34
N SER A 1153 -12.20 -5.15 -53.12
CA SER A 1153 -13.34 -5.38 -52.23
C SER A 1153 -13.27 -4.37 -51.08
N TYR A 1154 -14.32 -3.59 -50.86
CA TYR A 1154 -14.30 -2.46 -49.95
C TYR A 1154 -15.51 -2.44 -49.01
N SER A 1155 -15.35 -1.73 -47.90
CA SER A 1155 -16.34 -1.46 -46.88
C SER A 1155 -16.17 -0.01 -46.42
N VAL A 1156 -17.24 0.77 -46.40
CA VAL A 1156 -17.29 2.19 -46.02
C VAL A 1156 -18.52 2.43 -45.13
N PRO A 1157 -18.45 3.34 -44.15
CA PRO A 1157 -19.53 3.53 -43.19
C PRO A 1157 -20.76 4.23 -43.79
N GLN A 1158 -20.58 4.97 -44.89
CA GLN A 1158 -21.64 5.66 -45.62
C GLN A 1158 -21.37 5.57 -47.13
N ALA A 1159 -22.43 5.49 -47.94
CA ALA A 1159 -22.31 5.58 -49.40
C ALA A 1159 -21.90 7.01 -49.84
N GLY A 1160 -20.98 7.11 -50.79
CA GLY A 1160 -20.41 8.39 -51.21
C GLY A 1160 -19.26 8.25 -52.21
N GLU A 1161 -18.64 9.36 -52.59
CA GLU A 1161 -17.46 9.32 -53.46
C GLU A 1161 -16.31 8.54 -52.84
N ALA A 1162 -15.62 7.79 -53.70
CA ALA A 1162 -14.46 6.99 -53.32
C ALA A 1162 -13.36 7.12 -54.37
N LYS A 1163 -12.11 7.25 -53.95
CA LYS A 1163 -10.93 7.33 -54.82
C LYS A 1163 -9.94 6.23 -54.46
N VAL A 1164 -9.29 5.65 -55.48
CA VAL A 1164 -8.16 4.73 -55.30
C VAL A 1164 -6.97 5.33 -56.03
N LYS A 1165 -5.86 5.56 -55.32
CA LYS A 1165 -4.58 5.99 -55.89
C LYS A 1165 -3.55 4.89 -55.72
N VAL A 1166 -2.77 4.63 -56.76
CA VAL A 1166 -1.64 3.70 -56.74
C VAL A 1166 -0.35 4.52 -56.85
N PHE A 1167 0.57 4.31 -55.94
CA PHE A 1167 1.88 4.97 -55.88
C PHE A 1167 3.00 3.96 -56.13
N ASP A 1168 4.03 4.37 -56.86
CA ASP A 1168 5.28 3.62 -56.95
C ASP A 1168 6.16 3.77 -55.68
N VAL A 1169 7.30 3.09 -55.65
CA VAL A 1169 8.26 3.12 -54.53
C VAL A 1169 8.89 4.50 -54.27
N THR A 1170 8.75 5.46 -55.18
CA THR A 1170 9.21 6.85 -55.01
C THR A 1170 8.12 7.78 -54.46
N GLY A 1171 6.91 7.25 -54.22
CA GLY A 1171 5.75 8.03 -53.76
C GLY A 1171 5.00 8.75 -54.88
N ARG A 1172 5.35 8.52 -56.15
CA ARG A 1172 4.66 9.11 -57.30
C ARG A 1172 3.39 8.31 -57.63
N THR A 1173 2.27 9.00 -57.83
CA THR A 1173 1.02 8.38 -58.31
C THR A 1173 1.19 7.87 -59.74
N VAL A 1174 0.90 6.58 -59.96
CA VAL A 1174 1.00 5.88 -61.25
C VAL A 1174 -0.35 5.41 -61.80
N ALA A 1175 -1.41 5.35 -60.98
CA ALA A 1175 -2.79 5.14 -61.42
C ALA A 1175 -3.79 5.75 -60.43
N GLU A 1176 -4.94 6.23 -60.90
CA GLU A 1176 -6.03 6.73 -60.05
C GLU A 1176 -7.41 6.31 -60.60
N PHE A 1177 -8.36 5.98 -59.71
CA PHE A 1177 -9.70 5.49 -60.07
C PHE A 1177 -10.78 6.16 -59.21
N GLY A 1178 -11.81 6.73 -59.85
CA GLY A 1178 -12.97 7.37 -59.20
C GLY A 1178 -14.22 6.47 -59.17
N PHE A 1179 -14.74 6.28 -57.94
CA PHE A 1179 -15.90 5.52 -57.46
C PHE A 1179 -17.11 6.31 -56.92
N VAL A 1180 -18.32 5.71 -56.92
CA VAL A 1180 -19.29 5.89 -55.82
C VAL A 1180 -19.40 4.56 -55.08
N ALA A 1181 -19.01 4.55 -53.80
CA ALA A 1181 -19.08 3.38 -52.93
C ALA A 1181 -20.48 3.25 -52.29
N GLN A 1182 -20.98 2.02 -52.12
CA GLN A 1182 -22.34 1.72 -51.65
C GLN A 1182 -22.33 0.90 -50.35
N GLY A 1183 -21.70 1.43 -49.30
CA GLY A 1183 -21.51 0.70 -48.04
C GLY A 1183 -20.46 -0.41 -48.19
N THR A 1184 -20.87 -1.61 -48.60
CA THR A 1184 -19.94 -2.71 -48.95
C THR A 1184 -20.09 -3.10 -50.41
N GLY A 1185 -18.98 -3.29 -51.12
CA GLY A 1185 -19.04 -3.68 -52.52
C GLY A 1185 -17.70 -4.09 -53.11
N THR A 1186 -17.72 -4.38 -54.41
CA THR A 1186 -16.50 -4.68 -55.18
C THR A 1186 -16.38 -3.77 -56.40
N LYS A 1187 -15.15 -3.55 -56.87
CA LYS A 1187 -14.83 -2.76 -58.06
C LYS A 1187 -13.64 -3.40 -58.77
N SER A 1188 -13.76 -3.64 -60.07
CA SER A 1188 -12.61 -4.01 -60.89
C SER A 1188 -11.77 -2.77 -61.20
N LEU A 1189 -10.46 -2.83 -60.91
CA LEU A 1189 -9.47 -1.79 -61.25
C LEU A 1189 -8.59 -2.29 -62.39
N ASP A 1190 -8.41 -1.48 -63.43
CA ASP A 1190 -7.53 -1.81 -64.55
C ASP A 1190 -6.07 -1.48 -64.22
N LEU A 1191 -5.30 -2.49 -63.84
CA LEU A 1191 -3.92 -2.36 -63.38
C LEU A 1191 -2.92 -2.94 -64.40
N ARG A 1192 -3.38 -3.22 -65.63
CA ARG A 1192 -2.59 -3.90 -66.68
C ARG A 1192 -1.35 -3.14 -67.15
N ASN A 1193 -1.30 -1.84 -66.92
CA ASN A 1193 -0.21 -0.95 -67.34
C ASN A 1193 0.88 -0.77 -66.26
N LEU A 1194 0.73 -1.38 -65.07
CA LEU A 1194 1.78 -1.39 -64.06
C LEU A 1194 2.88 -2.39 -64.44
N SER A 1195 4.14 -1.98 -64.31
CA SER A 1195 5.31 -2.86 -64.43
C SER A 1195 5.42 -3.80 -63.22
N ALA A 1196 6.19 -4.88 -63.34
CA ALA A 1196 6.53 -5.73 -62.20
C ALA A 1196 7.22 -4.90 -61.11
N GLY A 1197 6.75 -4.99 -59.86
CA GLY A 1197 7.20 -4.10 -58.79
C GLY A 1197 6.30 -4.10 -57.56
N ILE A 1198 6.70 -3.27 -56.58
CA ILE A 1198 5.93 -3.01 -55.35
C ILE A 1198 5.27 -1.64 -55.48
N TYR A 1199 3.98 -1.59 -55.19
CA TYR A 1199 3.18 -0.38 -55.19
C TYR A 1199 2.45 -0.20 -53.85
N LEU A 1200 2.18 1.03 -53.47
CA LEU A 1200 1.26 1.35 -52.38
C LEU A 1200 -0.07 1.77 -52.99
N VAL A 1201 -1.18 1.16 -52.57
CA VAL A 1201 -2.52 1.56 -52.98
C VAL A 1201 -3.19 2.25 -51.81
N LYS A 1202 -3.70 3.47 -52.01
CA LYS A 1202 -4.50 4.22 -51.03
C LYS A 1202 -5.95 4.29 -51.50
N PHE A 1203 -6.89 3.94 -50.62
CA PHE A 1203 -8.33 4.09 -50.82
C PHE A 1203 -8.83 5.23 -49.93
N GLU A 1204 -9.56 6.17 -50.49
CA GLU A 1204 -10.04 7.39 -49.84
C GLU A 1204 -11.56 7.49 -50.05
N ALA A 1205 -12.37 7.46 -48.99
CA ALA A 1205 -13.83 7.61 -49.07
C ALA A 1205 -14.42 8.06 -47.73
N ALA A 1206 -15.53 8.81 -47.76
CA ALA A 1206 -16.22 9.30 -46.55
C ALA A 1206 -15.30 9.96 -45.50
N GLY A 1207 -14.39 10.82 -45.95
CA GLY A 1207 -13.40 11.51 -45.10
C GLY A 1207 -12.27 10.64 -44.53
N ARG A 1208 -12.29 9.32 -44.78
CA ARG A 1208 -11.32 8.35 -44.26
C ARG A 1208 -10.40 7.86 -45.38
N SER A 1209 -9.21 7.39 -45.01
CA SER A 1209 -8.35 6.69 -45.95
C SER A 1209 -7.65 5.48 -45.34
N ALA A 1210 -7.35 4.49 -46.18
CA ALA A 1210 -6.62 3.29 -45.83
C ALA A 1210 -5.60 2.98 -46.93
N SER A 1211 -4.55 2.23 -46.62
CA SER A 1211 -3.51 1.86 -47.59
C SER A 1211 -3.17 0.37 -47.54
N GLN A 1212 -2.89 -0.22 -48.69
CA GLN A 1212 -2.47 -1.61 -48.83
C GLN A 1212 -1.32 -1.72 -49.86
N LYS A 1213 -0.29 -2.51 -49.54
CA LYS A 1213 0.77 -2.89 -50.49
C LYS A 1213 0.20 -3.80 -51.58
N LEU A 1214 0.43 -3.46 -52.85
CA LEU A 1214 0.18 -4.30 -54.02
C LEU A 1214 1.53 -4.78 -54.58
N ILE A 1215 1.65 -6.07 -54.87
CA ILE A 1215 2.79 -6.64 -55.59
C ILE A 1215 2.32 -6.98 -57.00
N VAL A 1216 2.99 -6.46 -58.03
CA VAL A 1216 2.79 -6.85 -59.43
C VAL A 1216 3.98 -7.70 -59.86
N GLN A 1217 3.73 -8.85 -60.50
CA GLN A 1217 4.76 -9.79 -60.97
C GLN A 1217 5.04 -9.66 -62.46
#